data_AF-A0A3P9QCF7-F1
#
_entry.id   AF-A0A3P9QCF7-F1
#
_cell.length_a   1.000
_cell.length_b   1.000
_cell.length_c   1.000
_cell.angle_alpha   90.00
_cell.angle_beta   90.00
_cell.angle_gamma   90.00
#
_symmetry.space_group_name_H-M   'P 1'
#
loop_
_entity.id
_entity.type
_entity.pdbx_description
1 polymer ?
#
loop_
_entity_poly.entity_id
_entity_poly.type
_entity_poly.pdbx_seq_one_letter_code
_entity_poly.pdbx_strand_id
1 'polypeptide(L)'
;MDWVLWLQKNKKKIIIGVVAAAIVTLILGLGLGLGLRKDKPEVQQWECSRKRCGEKRQAENKCHCDNGCLSAGDCCTNYKHVCHGETEWVEDQCDDLSAPKCPEGFKRQPLLLVSLDGLRAGYLQTWSDVIPVLNKLKSCGTSTPYMQAAFPSKTFPNHYTIVTGLYPESNGLIDNNMYDPVFNASFSLGNDEKNNPAWYLGQPIWETAMHQGLKSGTFFWPGSDVKINGSFPDIYKPYDANVPFEERVFTILKWLQLPDNERPDFYTLYLEEPDKSGHNFGPVGAGISTAIQGVDKIMGQLMNGLKQIDLHRCLNIIVVADHGMEEISCDRKEVMQELVGDISNYFVNEGPFGRIRSRNEDFVLDSAGLVANMSCKKPDQKITPYLKSNLPKRLHYVNSRRIEDVTVLVEPKWQFERSSGSLTFCSGGNHGYDNDVESMHAMFLSYGPKFQQKTSIEPFANIELYNLMCDVLEISPYDNNGTHGSMNHVLSKTFYNPTHPEEQSKPTQCPFISLTPEDELGCECPALTGPEINSRLNLTLEEKSASERKHTLFGRPQMLQPDSGYCVLHQEGFISGYSHEVLMPLWSSFTIDKPTNLDPLPPVMSNCLRADVRLPEHQSPRCDQFEAASNLTHAFLYPPNLSITEEQQYDALIMSNVAPMYPAFKRIWDYLHNTLLKKYASIYNGINVVTGPVFDYNYDGRYDSTEQMQLFVPGTNISIPTHYFVVLTSCKNAGQPVSACGGELQTASFLLPHRADNTERCKKCLTLSIELLILLSSWLADGVASSLTFEVTDPMTGNPLLCDRCPPGTFLRARCSSIKKSECAPCPQGSFTELWNYIGRCLRCAVCGRNQVVKKECTADSDRQCECKQGYFYRQDYDMCVRHRECPSGQGALTKGTAEKDTECSVCSEGSFSDISSAHQNCTQHKNCSDAGLQSVLRGSTWHDSVCANCQQLKDGAEYLKEIIPSFFIHHKMNIKRLRRIVLQLPSEDGRKPRESLGLHFSELHSRICSWVSSATAAQIQQLPDIVNRTGATAASEKLQSKINSIQAHLTEHCHSEILGNDILS
;
A
#
# COMPACT_ATOMS: atom_id res chain seq x y z
N MET A 1 -13.33 -26.44 59.32
CA MET A 1 -12.21 -27.27 59.82
C MET A 1 -12.19 -28.68 59.18
N ASP A 2 -12.99 -28.96 58.14
CA ASP A 2 -13.04 -30.27 57.47
C ASP A 2 -12.24 -30.41 56.17
N TRP A 3 -11.87 -29.29 55.52
CA TRP A 3 -11.15 -29.34 54.24
C TRP A 3 -9.69 -29.81 54.39
N VAL A 4 -9.04 -29.45 55.50
CA VAL A 4 -7.64 -29.79 55.79
C VAL A 4 -7.50 -31.29 56.14
N LEU A 5 -8.48 -31.84 56.87
CA LEU A 5 -8.54 -33.27 57.18
C LEU A 5 -8.88 -34.10 55.93
N TRP A 6 -9.75 -33.61 55.04
CA TRP A 6 -10.03 -34.25 53.76
C TRP A 6 -8.78 -34.31 52.85
N LEU A 7 -8.02 -33.22 52.78
CA LEU A 7 -6.75 -33.16 52.04
C LEU A 7 -5.68 -34.09 52.62
N GLN A 8 -5.58 -34.22 53.94
CA GLN A 8 -4.64 -35.16 54.57
C GLN A 8 -5.03 -36.62 54.32
N LYS A 9 -6.33 -36.96 54.39
CA LYS A 9 -6.82 -38.33 54.19
C LYS A 9 -6.71 -38.79 52.73
N ASN A 10 -6.88 -37.88 51.78
CA ASN A 10 -6.83 -38.16 50.34
C ASN A 10 -5.50 -37.81 49.67
N LYS A 11 -4.50 -37.34 50.42
CA LYS A 11 -3.18 -36.93 49.89
C LYS A 11 -2.54 -38.03 49.04
N LYS A 12 -2.62 -39.29 49.48
CA LYS A 12 -2.11 -40.44 48.70
C LYS A 12 -2.88 -40.66 47.40
N LYS A 13 -4.22 -40.51 47.40
CA LYS A 13 -5.05 -40.67 46.19
C LYS A 13 -4.83 -39.54 45.19
N ILE A 14 -4.65 -38.31 45.67
CA ILE A 14 -4.33 -37.15 44.83
C ILE A 14 -2.93 -37.28 44.23
N ILE A 15 -1.93 -37.67 45.02
CA ILE A 15 -0.58 -37.92 44.51
C ILE A 15 -0.57 -39.05 43.48
N ILE A 16 -1.30 -40.15 43.73
CA ILE A 16 -1.44 -41.24 42.76
C ILE A 16 -2.14 -40.76 41.49
N GLY A 17 -3.19 -39.94 41.59
CA GLY A 17 -3.88 -39.36 40.42
C GLY A 17 -2.99 -38.43 39.60
N VAL A 18 -2.19 -37.58 40.26
CA VAL A 18 -1.24 -36.66 39.60
C VAL A 18 -0.09 -37.44 38.97
N VAL A 19 0.42 -38.47 39.64
CA VAL A 19 1.48 -39.34 39.10
C VAL A 19 0.93 -40.20 37.95
N ALA A 20 -0.28 -40.72 38.04
CA ALA A 20 -0.92 -41.46 36.95
C ALA A 20 -1.18 -40.54 35.74
N ALA A 21 -1.66 -39.31 35.96
CA ALA A 21 -1.81 -38.32 34.90
C ALA A 21 -0.46 -38.00 34.25
N ALA A 22 0.59 -37.74 35.05
CA ALA A 22 1.93 -37.47 34.56
C ALA A 22 2.56 -38.65 33.81
N ILE A 23 2.31 -39.89 34.26
CA ILE A 23 2.74 -41.11 33.57
C ILE A 23 1.95 -41.29 32.26
N VAL A 24 0.66 -40.96 32.21
CA VAL A 24 -0.12 -40.97 30.96
C VAL A 24 0.36 -39.89 30.01
N THR A 25 0.71 -38.68 30.46
CA THR A 25 1.35 -37.66 29.61
C THR A 25 2.75 -38.07 29.18
N LEU A 26 3.52 -38.78 30.02
CA LEU A 26 4.81 -39.35 29.65
C LEU A 26 4.68 -40.51 28.67
N ILE A 27 3.66 -41.36 28.80
CA ILE A 27 3.40 -42.48 27.88
C ILE A 27 2.80 -41.97 26.56
N LEU A 28 1.96 -40.94 26.58
CA LEU A 28 1.49 -40.26 25.37
C LEU A 28 2.62 -39.45 24.72
N GLY A 29 3.47 -38.80 25.51
CA GLY A 29 4.66 -38.08 25.02
C GLY A 29 5.75 -39.01 24.49
N LEU A 30 5.99 -40.15 25.13
CA LEU A 30 6.91 -41.20 24.66
C LEU A 30 6.28 -42.05 23.56
N GLY A 31 4.95 -42.19 23.51
CA GLY A 31 4.20 -42.83 22.43
C GLY A 31 4.12 -41.97 21.16
N LEU A 32 4.14 -40.64 21.30
CA LEU A 32 4.35 -39.69 20.21
C LEU A 32 5.84 -39.53 19.85
N GLY A 33 6.76 -39.84 20.77
CA GLY A 33 8.23 -39.80 20.55
C GLY A 33 8.85 -41.10 20.03
N LEU A 34 8.17 -42.25 20.20
CA LEU A 34 8.55 -43.57 19.69
C LEU A 34 7.42 -44.19 18.86
N GLY A 35 6.64 -43.32 18.19
CA GLY A 35 5.82 -43.70 17.06
C GLY A 35 6.73 -44.35 16.02
N LEU A 36 6.55 -45.66 15.87
CA LEU A 36 6.98 -46.50 14.76
C LEU A 36 7.37 -45.65 13.54
N ARG A 37 8.65 -45.74 13.15
CA ARG A 37 9.05 -45.59 11.74
C ARG A 37 8.23 -46.60 10.93
N LYS A 38 6.97 -46.28 10.67
CA LYS A 38 6.35 -46.60 9.40
C LYS A 38 7.13 -45.78 8.39
N ASP A 39 7.60 -46.47 7.37
CA ASP A 39 8.33 -45.91 6.26
C ASP A 39 7.80 -44.52 5.90
N LYS A 40 8.71 -43.54 5.89
CA LYS A 40 8.42 -42.28 5.21
C LYS A 40 7.91 -42.67 3.82
N PRO A 41 6.76 -42.15 3.36
CA PRO A 41 6.42 -42.31 1.96
C PRO A 41 7.60 -41.75 1.16
N GLU A 42 8.06 -42.50 0.16
CA GLU A 42 9.11 -42.07 -0.74
C GLU A 42 8.86 -40.62 -1.16
N VAL A 43 9.88 -39.78 -0.96
CA VAL A 43 9.83 -38.38 -1.39
C VAL A 43 9.54 -38.40 -2.88
N GLN A 44 8.35 -37.97 -3.30
CA GLN A 44 8.03 -37.81 -4.72
C GLN A 44 9.06 -36.86 -5.33
N GLN A 45 9.87 -37.36 -6.26
CA GLN A 45 11.06 -36.64 -6.72
C GLN A 45 10.72 -35.79 -7.94
N TRP A 46 10.46 -34.50 -7.71
CA TRP A 46 10.24 -33.47 -8.72
C TRP A 46 11.54 -32.83 -9.26
N GLU A 47 12.69 -33.25 -8.75
CA GLU A 47 13.99 -32.70 -9.08
C GLU A 47 15.00 -33.81 -9.39
N CYS A 48 15.88 -33.53 -10.35
CA CYS A 48 17.10 -34.30 -10.54
C CYS A 48 18.07 -34.05 -9.38
N SER A 49 18.85 -35.08 -9.08
CA SER A 49 20.06 -34.99 -8.27
C SER A 49 21.20 -35.65 -9.03
N ARG A 50 22.45 -35.42 -8.61
CA ARG A 50 23.62 -36.10 -9.21
C ARG A 50 23.48 -37.63 -9.27
N LYS A 51 22.67 -38.23 -8.38
CA LYS A 51 22.43 -39.68 -8.35
C LYS A 51 21.38 -40.14 -9.37
N ARG A 52 20.52 -39.23 -9.82
CA ARG A 52 19.43 -39.50 -10.78
C ARG A 52 19.84 -39.23 -12.22
N CYS A 53 20.92 -38.51 -12.47
CA CYS A 53 21.39 -38.25 -13.83
C CYS A 53 21.76 -39.57 -14.54
N GLY A 54 21.08 -39.87 -15.66
CA GLY A 54 21.21 -41.14 -16.36
C GLY A 54 20.48 -42.30 -15.66
N GLU A 55 19.48 -42.01 -14.82
CA GLU A 55 18.70 -43.05 -14.15
C GLU A 55 17.99 -43.97 -15.14
N LYS A 56 17.69 -45.20 -14.70
CA LYS A 56 16.68 -46.02 -15.37
C LYS A 56 15.31 -45.48 -14.98
N ARG A 57 14.42 -45.30 -15.96
CA ARG A 57 13.06 -44.82 -15.74
C ARG A 57 12.32 -45.71 -14.73
N GLN A 58 11.64 -45.07 -13.79
CA GLN A 58 10.82 -45.72 -12.76
C GLN A 58 9.42 -45.11 -12.83
N ALA A 59 8.39 -45.96 -12.83
CA ALA A 59 7.00 -45.50 -12.94
C ALA A 59 6.55 -44.61 -11.77
N GLU A 60 7.27 -44.68 -10.66
CA GLU A 60 6.98 -43.98 -9.40
C GLU A 60 7.48 -42.53 -9.41
N ASN A 61 8.42 -42.21 -10.31
CA ASN A 61 8.98 -40.87 -10.46
C ASN A 61 8.00 -39.94 -11.17
N LYS A 62 7.85 -38.71 -10.64
CA LYS A 62 6.97 -37.69 -11.20
C LYS A 62 7.56 -36.97 -12.42
N CYS A 63 8.88 -36.97 -12.52
CA CYS A 63 9.68 -36.50 -13.65
C CYS A 63 10.95 -37.33 -13.76
N HIS A 64 11.60 -37.31 -14.92
CA HIS A 64 12.73 -38.19 -15.23
C HIS A 64 14.05 -37.43 -15.41
N CYS A 65 15.15 -38.16 -15.22
CA CYS A 65 16.52 -37.63 -15.39
C CYS A 65 17.38 -38.56 -16.28
N ASP A 66 16.74 -39.41 -17.08
CA ASP A 66 17.40 -40.25 -18.07
C ASP A 66 17.73 -39.47 -19.35
N ASN A 67 18.58 -40.02 -20.21
CA ASN A 67 19.02 -39.34 -21.43
C ASN A 67 17.89 -39.12 -22.46
N GLY A 68 16.77 -39.84 -22.35
CA GLY A 68 15.61 -39.70 -23.24
C GLY A 68 14.54 -38.72 -22.76
N CYS A 69 14.66 -38.13 -21.56
CA CYS A 69 13.57 -37.36 -20.96
C CYS A 69 13.21 -36.08 -21.73
N LEU A 70 14.19 -35.46 -22.42
CA LEU A 70 13.93 -34.22 -23.18
C LEU A 70 13.04 -34.53 -24.37
N SER A 71 13.35 -35.60 -25.10
CA SER A 71 12.55 -36.07 -26.23
C SER A 71 11.17 -36.58 -25.81
N ALA A 72 11.06 -37.14 -24.61
CA ALA A 72 9.79 -37.59 -24.04
C ALA A 72 8.96 -36.45 -23.42
N GLY A 73 9.51 -35.23 -23.29
CA GLY A 73 8.81 -34.08 -22.70
C GLY A 73 8.55 -34.21 -21.19
N ASP A 74 9.33 -35.04 -20.48
CA ASP A 74 9.07 -35.42 -19.10
C ASP A 74 10.28 -35.29 -18.15
N CYS A 75 11.32 -34.56 -18.57
CA CYS A 75 12.44 -34.21 -17.69
C CYS A 75 12.01 -33.38 -16.49
N CYS A 76 12.68 -33.56 -15.35
CA CYS A 76 12.59 -32.59 -14.26
C CYS A 76 13.10 -31.20 -14.72
N THR A 77 12.57 -30.12 -14.15
CA THR A 77 12.85 -28.74 -14.61
C THR A 77 14.29 -28.30 -14.36
N ASN A 78 15.01 -28.95 -13.44
CA ASN A 78 16.42 -28.72 -13.15
C ASN A 78 17.36 -29.70 -13.86
N TYR A 79 16.89 -30.50 -14.83
CA TYR A 79 17.68 -31.55 -15.49
C TYR A 79 18.91 -30.98 -16.21
N LYS A 80 18.74 -29.96 -17.06
CA LYS A 80 19.86 -29.31 -17.77
C LYS A 80 20.90 -28.74 -16.80
N HIS A 81 20.45 -28.12 -15.71
CA HIS A 81 21.34 -27.60 -14.68
C HIS A 81 22.12 -28.71 -13.95
N VAL A 82 21.41 -29.69 -13.38
CA VAL A 82 22.01 -30.69 -12.50
C VAL A 82 22.80 -31.76 -13.27
N CYS A 83 22.33 -32.16 -14.45
CA CYS A 83 22.90 -33.27 -15.21
C CYS A 83 23.81 -32.84 -16.37
N HIS A 84 23.67 -31.62 -16.88
CA HIS A 84 24.47 -31.10 -18.00
C HIS A 84 25.29 -29.86 -17.66
N GLY A 85 25.19 -29.33 -16.44
CA GLY A 85 26.02 -28.22 -15.97
C GLY A 85 25.62 -26.85 -16.52
N GLU A 86 24.42 -26.71 -17.08
CA GLU A 86 23.87 -25.41 -17.42
C GLU A 86 23.56 -24.58 -16.15
N THR A 87 23.41 -23.27 -16.27
CA THR A 87 22.98 -22.39 -15.18
C THR A 87 21.48 -22.47 -14.95
N GLU A 88 21.03 -22.22 -13.72
CA GLU A 88 19.60 -21.98 -13.49
C GLU A 88 19.18 -20.63 -14.10
N TRP A 89 17.89 -20.47 -14.43
CA TRP A 89 17.39 -19.20 -14.97
C TRP A 89 17.72 -18.03 -14.04
N VAL A 90 17.62 -18.22 -12.72
CA VAL A 90 17.90 -17.14 -11.75
C VAL A 90 19.37 -16.70 -11.74
N GLU A 91 20.29 -17.55 -12.17
CA GLU A 91 21.74 -17.28 -12.19
C GLU A 91 22.18 -16.53 -13.46
N ASP A 92 21.37 -16.57 -14.52
CA ASP A 92 21.67 -15.88 -15.78
C ASP A 92 21.61 -14.36 -15.62
N GLN A 93 22.21 -13.63 -16.56
CA GLN A 93 21.94 -12.21 -16.72
C GLN A 93 20.50 -11.99 -17.22
N CYS A 94 19.99 -10.75 -17.14
CA CYS A 94 18.72 -10.42 -17.78
C CYS A 94 18.83 -10.59 -19.30
N ASP A 95 17.93 -11.37 -19.88
CA ASP A 95 17.83 -11.53 -21.33
C ASP A 95 17.52 -10.21 -22.04
N ASP A 96 18.02 -10.08 -23.28
CA ASP A 96 17.48 -9.12 -24.24
C ASP A 96 16.25 -9.73 -24.91
N LEU A 97 15.09 -9.14 -24.58
CA LEU A 97 13.77 -9.53 -25.08
C LEU A 97 13.23 -8.60 -26.17
N SER A 98 14.06 -7.70 -26.72
CA SER A 98 13.65 -6.78 -27.80
C SER A 98 13.22 -7.51 -29.07
N ALA A 99 13.78 -8.69 -29.33
CA ALA A 99 13.34 -9.63 -30.35
C ALA A 99 12.92 -10.95 -29.70
N PRO A 100 11.62 -11.34 -29.78
CA PRO A 100 11.15 -12.58 -29.18
C PRO A 100 11.82 -13.78 -29.84
N LYS A 101 12.24 -14.76 -29.02
CA LYS A 101 12.80 -16.03 -29.50
C LYS A 101 11.84 -17.15 -29.13
N CYS A 102 11.01 -17.55 -30.09
CA CYS A 102 10.03 -18.61 -29.92
C CYS A 102 10.47 -19.89 -30.63
N PRO A 103 10.31 -21.07 -29.98
CA PRO A 103 10.51 -22.36 -30.63
C PRO A 103 9.59 -22.56 -31.83
N GLU A 104 9.96 -23.49 -32.71
CA GLU A 104 9.15 -23.85 -33.88
C GLU A 104 7.74 -24.27 -33.46
N GLY A 105 6.73 -23.78 -34.19
CA GLY A 105 5.33 -24.03 -33.92
C GLY A 105 4.63 -22.95 -33.10
N PHE A 106 5.35 -22.05 -32.40
CA PHE A 106 4.72 -20.90 -31.72
C PHE A 106 4.53 -19.74 -32.70
N LYS A 107 3.32 -19.62 -33.26
CA LYS A 107 2.95 -18.52 -34.19
C LYS A 107 2.83 -17.16 -33.49
N ARG A 108 2.56 -17.17 -32.18
CA ARG A 108 2.43 -16.00 -31.32
C ARG A 108 3.02 -16.29 -29.94
N GLN A 109 3.32 -15.23 -29.20
CA GLN A 109 3.81 -15.33 -27.82
C GLN A 109 2.63 -15.60 -26.88
N PRO A 110 2.64 -16.70 -26.11
CA PRO A 110 1.59 -16.97 -25.12
C PRO A 110 1.70 -16.03 -23.91
N LEU A 111 0.62 -15.94 -23.15
CA LEU A 111 0.53 -15.22 -21.89
C LEU A 111 0.23 -16.18 -20.73
N LEU A 112 1.05 -16.14 -19.69
CA LEU A 112 0.83 -16.85 -18.43
C LEU A 112 0.57 -15.86 -17.29
N LEU A 113 -0.62 -15.94 -16.71
CA LEU A 113 -1.00 -15.22 -15.50
C LEU A 113 -0.77 -16.12 -14.27
N VAL A 114 0.12 -15.72 -13.39
CA VAL A 114 0.44 -16.45 -12.15
C VAL A 114 -0.05 -15.64 -10.95
N SER A 115 -0.92 -16.23 -10.14
CA SER A 115 -1.35 -15.65 -8.88
C SER A 115 -0.73 -16.37 -7.69
N LEU A 116 -0.14 -15.57 -6.80
CA LEU A 116 0.42 -15.99 -5.51
C LEU A 116 -0.45 -15.35 -4.43
N ASP A 117 -1.41 -16.11 -3.91
CA ASP A 117 -2.48 -15.62 -3.03
C ASP A 117 -1.91 -14.91 -1.79
N GLY A 118 -2.41 -13.72 -1.47
CA GLY A 118 -1.99 -12.97 -0.28
C GLY A 118 -0.53 -12.49 -0.29
N LEU A 119 0.15 -12.51 -1.45
CA LEU A 119 1.53 -12.01 -1.59
C LEU A 119 1.57 -10.46 -1.53
N ARG A 120 1.52 -9.95 -0.31
CA ARG A 120 1.61 -8.51 0.03
C ARG A 120 2.82 -7.84 -0.63
N ALA A 121 2.61 -6.66 -1.20
CA ALA A 121 3.65 -5.86 -1.87
C ALA A 121 4.91 -5.63 -1.02
N GLY A 122 4.73 -5.33 0.28
CA GLY A 122 5.81 -5.10 1.23
C GLY A 122 6.76 -6.30 1.45
N TYR A 123 6.39 -7.50 1.03
CA TYR A 123 7.26 -8.68 1.12
C TYR A 123 8.46 -8.61 0.18
N LEU A 124 8.30 -8.05 -1.02
CA LEU A 124 9.45 -7.82 -1.92
C LEU A 124 10.48 -6.89 -1.31
N GLN A 125 10.01 -5.87 -0.59
CA GLN A 125 10.89 -4.86 0.02
C GLN A 125 11.64 -5.43 1.24
N THR A 126 10.97 -6.29 2.01
CA THR A 126 11.52 -6.83 3.27
C THR A 126 12.36 -8.08 3.05
N TRP A 127 11.99 -8.92 2.07
CA TRP A 127 12.51 -10.28 1.92
C TRP A 127 13.24 -10.52 0.60
N SER A 128 13.56 -9.49 -0.19
CA SER A 128 14.22 -9.62 -1.52
C SER A 128 15.41 -10.57 -1.53
N ASP A 129 16.21 -10.60 -0.46
CA ASP A 129 17.43 -11.42 -0.34
C ASP A 129 17.15 -12.93 -0.24
N VAL A 130 15.91 -13.30 0.09
CA VAL A 130 15.48 -14.70 0.24
C VAL A 130 14.45 -15.14 -0.81
N ILE A 131 14.12 -14.26 -1.76
CA ILE A 131 13.28 -14.57 -2.94
C ILE A 131 13.98 -14.17 -4.24
N PRO A 132 15.12 -14.80 -4.56
CA PRO A 132 15.95 -14.41 -5.70
C PRO A 132 15.23 -14.49 -7.04
N VAL A 133 14.27 -15.41 -7.23
CA VAL A 133 13.56 -15.56 -8.52
C VAL A 133 12.61 -14.39 -8.74
N LEU A 134 11.75 -14.10 -7.76
CA LEU A 134 10.84 -12.95 -7.80
C LEU A 134 11.62 -11.63 -7.91
N ASN A 135 12.75 -11.53 -7.20
CA ASN A 135 13.62 -10.35 -7.30
C ASN A 135 14.29 -10.23 -8.68
N LYS A 136 14.61 -11.36 -9.35
CA LYS A 136 15.09 -11.33 -10.73
C LYS A 136 13.99 -10.91 -11.71
N LEU A 137 12.76 -11.43 -11.56
CA LEU A 137 11.61 -11.00 -12.35
C LEU A 137 11.38 -9.48 -12.22
N LYS A 138 11.43 -8.97 -10.97
CA LYS A 138 11.38 -7.52 -10.68
C LYS A 138 12.48 -6.73 -11.37
N SER A 139 13.74 -7.19 -11.30
CA SER A 139 14.89 -6.42 -11.79
C SER A 139 15.08 -6.49 -13.30
N CYS A 140 14.66 -7.59 -13.93
CA CYS A 140 14.76 -7.77 -15.38
C CYS A 140 13.50 -7.32 -16.14
N GLY A 141 12.32 -7.43 -15.52
CA GLY A 141 11.03 -7.12 -16.12
C GLY A 141 10.50 -5.72 -15.78
N THR A 142 9.17 -5.60 -15.76
CA THR A 142 8.47 -4.41 -15.27
C THR A 142 7.79 -4.70 -13.94
N SER A 143 7.92 -3.77 -12.99
CA SER A 143 7.34 -3.90 -11.64
C SER A 143 6.74 -2.59 -11.17
N THR A 144 5.87 -2.65 -10.16
CA THR A 144 5.30 -1.48 -9.50
C THR A 144 5.54 -1.57 -7.99
N PRO A 145 5.61 -0.45 -7.24
CA PRO A 145 5.66 -0.48 -5.78
C PRO A 145 4.52 -1.29 -5.16
N TYR A 146 3.33 -1.21 -5.74
CA TYR A 146 2.18 -2.04 -5.42
C TYR A 146 1.10 -1.99 -6.50
N MET A 147 0.30 -3.05 -6.56
CA MET A 147 -0.98 -3.06 -7.24
C MET A 147 -2.10 -2.94 -6.20
N GLN A 148 -3.05 -2.05 -6.43
CA GLN A 148 -4.22 -1.90 -5.58
C GLN A 148 -5.28 -2.94 -5.93
N ALA A 149 -5.76 -3.66 -4.92
CA ALA A 149 -6.89 -4.58 -5.03
C ALA A 149 -8.22 -3.82 -5.18
N ALA A 150 -9.25 -4.48 -5.69
CA ALA A 150 -10.64 -4.04 -5.54
C ALA A 150 -11.13 -4.31 -4.11
N PHE A 151 -12.13 -3.54 -3.67
CA PHE A 151 -12.76 -3.72 -2.36
C PHE A 151 -13.95 -4.69 -2.43
N PRO A 152 -14.10 -5.63 -1.47
CA PRO A 152 -13.17 -5.93 -0.38
C PRO A 152 -11.94 -6.69 -0.90
N SER A 153 -10.80 -6.52 -0.21
CA SER A 153 -9.53 -7.18 -0.52
C SER A 153 -9.54 -8.68 -0.17
N LYS A 154 -10.43 -9.44 -0.82
CA LYS A 154 -10.69 -10.88 -0.66
C LYS A 154 -10.41 -11.65 -1.94
N THR A 155 -10.16 -12.95 -1.79
CA THR A 155 -9.68 -13.85 -2.85
C THR A 155 -10.57 -13.92 -4.09
N PHE A 156 -11.83 -14.36 -3.96
CA PHE A 156 -12.72 -14.53 -5.12
C PHE A 156 -13.06 -13.21 -5.81
N PRO A 157 -13.42 -12.13 -5.08
CA PRO A 157 -13.65 -10.82 -5.69
C PRO A 157 -12.47 -10.36 -6.54
N ASN A 158 -11.24 -10.42 -6.01
CA ASN A 158 -10.07 -9.87 -6.69
C ASN A 158 -9.53 -10.74 -7.81
N HIS A 159 -9.48 -12.07 -7.64
CA HIS A 159 -9.09 -12.95 -8.75
C HIS A 159 -10.06 -12.82 -9.94
N TYR A 160 -11.36 -12.66 -9.67
CA TYR A 160 -12.34 -12.50 -10.73
C TYR A 160 -12.33 -11.08 -11.33
N THR A 161 -12.07 -10.05 -10.53
CA THR A 161 -11.77 -8.69 -11.03
C THR A 161 -10.58 -8.69 -11.99
N ILE A 162 -9.46 -9.35 -11.65
CA ILE A 162 -8.25 -9.39 -12.49
C ILE A 162 -8.56 -9.93 -13.90
N VAL A 163 -9.42 -10.94 -14.02
CA VAL A 163 -9.73 -11.60 -15.30
C VAL A 163 -10.95 -11.03 -16.01
N THR A 164 -11.65 -10.07 -15.44
CA THR A 164 -12.83 -9.42 -16.07
C THR A 164 -12.67 -7.90 -16.24
N GLY A 165 -11.75 -7.28 -15.49
CA GLY A 165 -11.61 -5.83 -15.41
C GLY A 165 -12.79 -5.14 -14.71
N LEU A 166 -13.65 -5.91 -14.04
CA LEU A 166 -14.88 -5.42 -13.43
C LEU A 166 -14.75 -5.33 -11.90
N TYR A 167 -15.31 -4.27 -11.32
CA TYR A 167 -15.50 -4.17 -9.87
C TYR A 167 -16.42 -5.29 -9.35
N PRO A 168 -16.28 -5.71 -8.08
CA PRO A 168 -17.10 -6.75 -7.48
C PRO A 168 -18.61 -6.52 -7.59
N GLU A 169 -19.06 -5.26 -7.48
CA GLU A 169 -20.48 -4.92 -7.67
C GLU A 169 -21.01 -5.25 -9.07
N SER A 170 -20.15 -5.19 -10.10
CA SER A 170 -20.48 -5.46 -11.50
C SER A 170 -20.23 -6.91 -11.92
N ASN A 171 -19.18 -7.55 -11.38
CA ASN A 171 -18.85 -8.94 -11.71
C ASN A 171 -19.66 -9.97 -10.89
N GLY A 172 -20.34 -9.50 -9.84
CA GLY A 172 -21.27 -10.28 -9.02
C GLY A 172 -20.64 -11.02 -7.84
N LEU A 173 -19.32 -11.17 -7.78
CA LEU A 173 -18.61 -11.82 -6.68
C LEU A 173 -18.16 -10.78 -5.65
N ILE A 174 -19.05 -10.45 -4.71
CA ILE A 174 -18.83 -9.33 -3.76
C ILE A 174 -18.06 -9.72 -2.49
N ASP A 175 -17.89 -11.02 -2.22
CA ASP A 175 -17.10 -11.60 -1.11
C ASP A 175 -16.93 -13.12 -1.35
N ASN A 176 -16.09 -13.78 -0.56
CA ASN A 176 -15.95 -15.24 -0.50
C ASN A 176 -17.22 -15.92 0.09
N ASN A 177 -18.04 -15.18 0.83
CA ASN A 177 -19.34 -15.64 1.34
C ASN A 177 -20.40 -14.57 1.08
N MET A 178 -21.49 -14.91 0.39
CA MET A 178 -22.52 -13.92 0.06
C MET A 178 -23.91 -14.55 -0.03
N TYR A 179 -24.93 -13.71 0.02
CA TYR A 179 -26.32 -14.12 -0.13
C TYR A 179 -26.96 -13.30 -1.25
N ASP A 180 -27.69 -13.96 -2.14
CA ASP A 180 -28.48 -13.31 -3.18
C ASP A 180 -29.96 -13.45 -2.82
N PRO A 181 -30.67 -12.34 -2.51
CA PRO A 181 -32.07 -12.38 -2.11
C PRO A 181 -33.02 -12.83 -3.23
N VAL A 182 -32.61 -12.73 -4.51
CA VAL A 182 -33.43 -13.19 -5.63
C VAL A 182 -33.25 -14.69 -5.87
N PHE A 183 -32.04 -15.20 -5.69
CA PHE A 183 -31.81 -16.66 -5.77
C PHE A 183 -32.27 -17.38 -4.50
N ASN A 184 -32.41 -16.64 -3.40
CA ASN A 184 -32.57 -17.15 -2.05
C ASN A 184 -31.53 -18.24 -1.72
N ALA A 185 -30.27 -17.95 -2.04
CA ALA A 185 -29.17 -18.89 -1.92
C ALA A 185 -27.94 -18.22 -1.30
N SER A 186 -27.13 -18.99 -0.58
CA SER A 186 -25.86 -18.55 -0.01
C SER A 186 -24.69 -19.17 -0.77
N PHE A 187 -23.85 -18.31 -1.32
CA PHE A 187 -22.58 -18.67 -1.91
C PHE A 187 -21.51 -18.79 -0.84
N SER A 188 -20.69 -19.85 -0.92
CA SER A 188 -19.48 -20.01 -0.14
C SER A 188 -18.46 -20.85 -0.92
N LEU A 189 -17.17 -20.65 -0.67
CA LEU A 189 -16.13 -21.46 -1.30
C LEU A 189 -16.24 -22.96 -0.95
N GLY A 190 -16.91 -23.29 0.15
CA GLY A 190 -17.08 -24.65 0.64
C GLY A 190 -18.39 -25.33 0.24
N ASN A 191 -19.23 -24.72 -0.60
CA ASN A 191 -20.52 -25.30 -1.01
C ASN A 191 -20.69 -25.36 -2.54
N ASP A 192 -21.71 -26.10 -2.98
CA ASP A 192 -21.97 -26.35 -4.40
C ASP A 192 -22.47 -25.12 -5.17
N GLU A 193 -22.97 -24.07 -4.48
CA GLU A 193 -23.34 -22.80 -5.12
C GLU A 193 -22.14 -22.12 -5.78
N LYS A 194 -20.91 -22.44 -5.38
CA LYS A 194 -19.69 -22.04 -6.10
C LYS A 194 -19.72 -22.44 -7.58
N ASN A 195 -20.42 -23.52 -7.94
CA ASN A 195 -20.48 -24.03 -9.31
C ASN A 195 -21.67 -23.48 -10.12
N ASN A 196 -22.52 -22.66 -9.50
CA ASN A 196 -23.68 -22.08 -10.17
C ASN A 196 -23.25 -20.84 -10.99
N PRO A 197 -23.35 -20.87 -12.34
CA PRO A 197 -22.88 -19.78 -13.19
C PRO A 197 -23.64 -18.47 -12.98
N ALA A 198 -24.84 -18.49 -12.38
CA ALA A 198 -25.62 -17.28 -12.11
C ALA A 198 -24.95 -16.30 -11.13
N TRP A 199 -23.94 -16.75 -10.38
CA TRP A 199 -23.12 -15.88 -9.53
C TRP A 199 -22.10 -15.06 -10.31
N TYR A 200 -21.66 -15.55 -11.47
CA TYR A 200 -20.52 -15.05 -12.22
C TYR A 200 -21.00 -14.19 -13.38
N LEU A 201 -20.84 -12.87 -13.26
CA LEU A 201 -21.22 -11.91 -14.31
C LEU A 201 -19.98 -11.45 -15.11
N GLY A 202 -20.21 -10.69 -16.17
CA GLY A 202 -19.14 -10.21 -17.06
C GLY A 202 -18.57 -11.32 -17.97
N GLN A 203 -17.40 -11.05 -18.53
CA GLN A 203 -16.71 -11.98 -19.42
C GLN A 203 -15.26 -12.15 -18.96
N PRO A 204 -14.88 -13.32 -18.43
CA PRO A 204 -13.50 -13.57 -18.06
C PRO A 204 -12.62 -13.73 -19.30
N ILE A 205 -11.35 -13.36 -19.20
CA ILE A 205 -10.43 -13.26 -20.34
C ILE A 205 -10.26 -14.56 -21.13
N TRP A 206 -10.41 -15.73 -20.50
CA TRP A 206 -10.37 -17.00 -21.23
C TRP A 206 -11.51 -17.10 -22.25
N GLU A 207 -12.71 -16.60 -21.94
CA GLU A 207 -13.81 -16.52 -22.91
C GLU A 207 -13.53 -15.48 -23.99
N THR A 208 -13.01 -14.31 -23.61
CA THR A 208 -12.63 -13.25 -24.56
C THR A 208 -11.61 -13.73 -25.58
N ALA A 209 -10.63 -14.52 -25.13
CA ALA A 209 -9.63 -15.16 -25.96
C ALA A 209 -10.27 -16.22 -26.89
N MET A 210 -11.12 -17.09 -26.34
CA MET A 210 -11.84 -18.14 -27.10
C MET A 210 -12.76 -17.58 -28.18
N HIS A 211 -13.51 -16.52 -27.88
CA HIS A 211 -14.36 -15.83 -28.86
C HIS A 211 -13.58 -15.23 -30.03
N GLN A 212 -12.28 -14.97 -29.83
CA GLN A 212 -11.38 -14.41 -30.84
C GLN A 212 -10.41 -15.46 -31.42
N GLY A 213 -10.74 -16.75 -31.24
CA GLY A 213 -10.04 -17.86 -31.89
C GLY A 213 -8.74 -18.31 -31.22
N LEU A 214 -8.49 -17.87 -29.98
CA LEU A 214 -7.37 -18.32 -29.16
C LEU A 214 -7.80 -19.43 -28.20
N LYS A 215 -6.85 -20.22 -27.71
CA LYS A 215 -7.14 -21.25 -26.70
C LYS A 215 -6.71 -20.83 -25.30
N SER A 216 -7.38 -21.37 -24.29
CA SER A 216 -7.15 -21.06 -22.87
C SER A 216 -6.91 -22.30 -22.02
N GLY A 217 -5.96 -22.21 -21.09
CA GLY A 217 -5.54 -23.30 -20.21
C GLY A 217 -5.43 -22.85 -18.75
N THR A 218 -6.39 -23.19 -17.91
CA THR A 218 -6.44 -22.71 -16.51
C THR A 218 -6.07 -23.81 -15.51
N PHE A 219 -4.93 -23.65 -14.84
CA PHE A 219 -4.58 -24.47 -13.68
C PHE A 219 -4.95 -23.73 -12.40
N PHE A 220 -6.22 -23.89 -12.04
CA PHE A 220 -6.91 -23.19 -10.95
C PHE A 220 -6.98 -21.68 -11.20
N TRP A 221 -8.21 -21.17 -11.16
CA TRP A 221 -8.53 -19.76 -11.06
C TRP A 221 -10.00 -19.65 -10.63
N PRO A 222 -10.38 -18.76 -9.70
CA PRO A 222 -11.78 -18.53 -9.35
C PRO A 222 -12.66 -18.27 -10.59
N GLY A 223 -13.68 -19.11 -10.80
CA GLY A 223 -14.58 -19.07 -11.95
C GLY A 223 -14.17 -19.93 -13.15
N SER A 224 -12.92 -20.41 -13.21
CA SER A 224 -12.46 -21.22 -14.36
C SER A 224 -13.01 -22.65 -14.38
N ASP A 225 -13.46 -23.16 -13.23
CA ASP A 225 -14.16 -24.45 -13.08
C ASP A 225 -15.70 -24.28 -13.08
N VAL A 226 -16.20 -23.14 -13.58
CA VAL A 226 -17.62 -22.82 -13.70
C VAL A 226 -17.98 -22.59 -15.16
N LYS A 227 -19.17 -23.03 -15.57
CA LYS A 227 -19.67 -22.90 -16.95
C LYS A 227 -20.25 -21.51 -17.22
N ILE A 228 -19.41 -20.48 -17.12
CA ILE A 228 -19.77 -19.07 -17.35
C ILE A 228 -20.22 -18.92 -18.81
N ASN A 229 -21.27 -18.15 -19.09
CA ASN A 229 -21.85 -17.96 -20.43
C ASN A 229 -22.04 -19.24 -21.29
N GLY A 230 -22.16 -20.41 -20.64
CA GLY A 230 -22.28 -21.70 -21.33
C GLY A 230 -20.95 -22.36 -21.75
N SER A 231 -19.79 -21.80 -21.39
CA SER A 231 -18.45 -22.28 -21.74
C SER A 231 -17.56 -22.54 -20.53
N PHE A 232 -16.59 -23.44 -20.70
CA PHE A 232 -15.40 -23.58 -19.85
C PHE A 232 -14.18 -23.14 -20.66
N PRO A 233 -13.03 -22.84 -20.03
CA PRO A 233 -11.75 -22.81 -20.74
C PRO A 233 -11.50 -24.10 -21.54
N ASP A 234 -10.75 -24.04 -22.64
CA ASP A 234 -10.47 -25.22 -23.48
C ASP A 234 -9.83 -26.35 -22.68
N ILE A 235 -8.96 -26.00 -21.73
CA ILE A 235 -8.39 -26.90 -20.75
C ILE A 235 -8.51 -26.24 -19.37
N TYR A 236 -9.13 -26.92 -18.40
CA TYR A 236 -9.21 -26.44 -17.03
C TYR A 236 -9.01 -27.57 -16.02
N LYS A 237 -8.70 -27.21 -14.78
CA LYS A 237 -8.63 -28.15 -13.66
C LYS A 237 -9.65 -27.77 -12.58
N PRO A 238 -10.55 -28.69 -12.17
CA PRO A 238 -11.39 -28.49 -10.98
C PRO A 238 -10.51 -28.24 -9.77
N TYR A 239 -10.88 -27.25 -8.94
CA TYR A 239 -10.07 -26.89 -7.78
C TYR A 239 -9.86 -28.05 -6.79
N ASP A 240 -8.60 -28.35 -6.48
CA ASP A 240 -8.21 -29.29 -5.42
C ASP A 240 -6.94 -28.79 -4.72
N ALA A 241 -7.11 -28.28 -3.50
CA ALA A 241 -6.04 -27.75 -2.66
C ALA A 241 -4.94 -28.77 -2.33
N ASN A 242 -5.20 -30.08 -2.50
CA ASN A 242 -4.23 -31.13 -2.21
C ASN A 242 -3.23 -31.37 -3.34
N VAL A 243 -3.46 -30.81 -4.54
CA VAL A 243 -2.53 -30.93 -5.66
C VAL A 243 -1.26 -30.15 -5.36
N PRO A 244 -0.07 -30.80 -5.30
CA PRO A 244 1.20 -30.13 -5.02
C PRO A 244 1.52 -29.04 -6.05
N PHE A 245 2.17 -27.97 -5.61
CA PHE A 245 2.52 -26.83 -6.48
C PHE A 245 3.41 -27.24 -7.66
N GLU A 246 4.33 -28.19 -7.44
CA GLU A 246 5.16 -28.76 -8.49
C GLU A 246 4.30 -29.38 -9.59
N GLU A 247 3.29 -30.18 -9.25
CA GLU A 247 2.41 -30.82 -10.23
C GLU A 247 1.66 -29.80 -11.09
N ARG A 248 1.27 -28.66 -10.51
CA ARG A 248 0.63 -27.55 -11.22
C ARG A 248 1.58 -26.96 -12.25
N VAL A 249 2.81 -26.62 -11.84
CA VAL A 249 3.87 -26.09 -12.73
C VAL A 249 4.20 -27.07 -13.85
N PHE A 250 4.42 -28.35 -13.54
CA PHE A 250 4.71 -29.37 -14.55
C PHE A 250 3.57 -29.54 -15.55
N THR A 251 2.32 -29.38 -15.11
CA THR A 251 1.17 -29.45 -16.02
C THR A 251 1.14 -28.26 -16.98
N ILE A 252 1.40 -27.03 -16.51
CA ILE A 252 1.54 -25.85 -17.38
C ILE A 252 2.64 -26.07 -18.43
N LEU A 253 3.81 -26.56 -18.00
CA LEU A 253 4.92 -26.86 -18.91
C LEU A 253 4.58 -27.95 -19.94
N LYS A 254 3.76 -28.93 -19.58
CA LYS A 254 3.24 -29.94 -20.52
C LYS A 254 2.25 -29.33 -21.50
N TRP A 255 1.34 -28.46 -21.04
CA TRP A 255 0.39 -27.79 -21.93
C TRP A 255 1.09 -26.87 -22.94
N LEU A 256 2.19 -26.21 -22.56
CA LEU A 256 3.03 -25.43 -23.47
C LEU A 256 3.73 -26.29 -24.54
N GLN A 257 3.82 -27.61 -24.36
CA GLN A 257 4.39 -28.54 -25.33
C GLN A 257 3.33 -29.28 -26.16
N LEU A 258 2.05 -28.97 -25.98
CA LEU A 258 0.99 -29.53 -26.83
C LEU A 258 1.18 -29.12 -28.30
N PRO A 259 0.64 -29.92 -29.25
CA PRO A 259 0.56 -29.54 -30.66
C PRO A 259 -0.12 -28.17 -30.85
N ASP A 260 0.28 -27.41 -31.88
CA ASP A 260 -0.20 -26.05 -32.13
C ASP A 260 -1.73 -25.93 -32.19
N ASN A 261 -2.43 -26.96 -32.69
CA ASN A 261 -3.89 -26.98 -32.76
C ASN A 261 -4.59 -27.24 -31.42
N GLU A 262 -3.88 -27.67 -30.38
CA GLU A 262 -4.43 -27.98 -29.03
C GLU A 262 -3.84 -27.08 -27.94
N ARG A 263 -2.69 -26.45 -28.20
CA ARG A 263 -1.95 -25.64 -27.24
C ARG A 263 -2.68 -24.32 -26.95
N PRO A 264 -2.87 -23.96 -25.66
CA PRO A 264 -3.38 -22.65 -25.28
C PRO A 264 -2.47 -21.47 -25.65
N ASP A 265 -3.07 -20.29 -25.82
CA ASP A 265 -2.39 -19.00 -25.94
C ASP A 265 -2.41 -18.23 -24.61
N PHE A 266 -3.46 -18.43 -23.81
CA PHE A 266 -3.62 -17.85 -22.48
C PHE A 266 -3.61 -18.94 -21.39
N TYR A 267 -2.87 -18.71 -20.32
CA TYR A 267 -2.71 -19.65 -19.22
C TYR A 267 -2.91 -18.98 -17.87
N THR A 268 -3.45 -19.73 -16.90
CA THR A 268 -3.46 -19.32 -15.49
C THR A 268 -2.79 -20.36 -14.60
N LEU A 269 -2.10 -19.89 -13.55
CA LEU A 269 -1.55 -20.71 -12.48
C LEU A 269 -1.83 -20.03 -11.14
N TYR A 270 -2.48 -20.75 -10.23
CA TYR A 270 -2.79 -20.25 -8.88
C TYR A 270 -2.10 -21.10 -7.80
N LEU A 271 -1.50 -20.44 -6.81
CA LEU A 271 -0.93 -21.04 -5.60
C LEU A 271 -1.54 -20.37 -4.34
N GLU A 272 -1.99 -21.16 -3.37
CA GLU A 272 -2.63 -20.70 -2.11
C GLU A 272 -1.65 -20.05 -1.11
N GLU A 273 -0.35 -20.08 -1.41
CA GLU A 273 0.68 -19.47 -0.56
C GLU A 273 1.17 -18.17 -1.22
N PRO A 274 1.53 -17.15 -0.42
CA PRO A 274 1.71 -17.19 1.04
C PRO A 274 0.45 -16.92 1.90
N ASP A 275 -0.74 -16.76 1.34
CA ASP A 275 -1.97 -16.45 2.08
C ASP A 275 -2.24 -17.42 3.24
N LYS A 276 -2.24 -18.73 2.96
CA LYS A 276 -2.46 -19.77 3.97
C LYS A 276 -1.51 -19.62 5.16
N SER A 277 -0.22 -19.41 4.92
CA SER A 277 0.76 -19.19 5.99
C SER A 277 0.60 -17.81 6.65
N GLY A 278 0.18 -16.80 5.90
CA GLY A 278 -0.16 -15.46 6.40
C GLY A 278 -1.30 -15.51 7.40
N HIS A 279 -2.36 -16.24 7.11
CA HIS A 279 -3.45 -16.50 8.06
C HIS A 279 -2.96 -17.20 9.32
N ASN A 280 -2.19 -18.27 9.18
CA ASN A 280 -1.75 -19.09 10.32
C ASN A 280 -0.75 -18.38 11.26
N PHE A 281 0.18 -17.60 10.70
CA PHE A 281 1.32 -17.04 11.44
C PHE A 281 1.31 -15.52 11.54
N GLY A 282 0.41 -14.84 10.83
CA GLY A 282 0.47 -13.41 10.62
C GLY A 282 1.46 -13.01 9.52
N PRO A 283 1.43 -11.73 9.09
CA PRO A 283 2.23 -11.25 7.96
C PRO A 283 3.73 -11.10 8.28
N VAL A 284 4.17 -11.27 9.53
CA VAL A 284 5.58 -11.11 9.94
C VAL A 284 6.02 -12.27 10.81
N GLY A 285 7.02 -13.03 10.36
CA GLY A 285 7.59 -14.14 11.13
C GLY A 285 8.32 -15.18 10.29
N ALA A 286 8.88 -16.20 10.96
CA ALA A 286 9.60 -17.28 10.29
C ALA A 286 8.68 -18.18 9.44
N GLY A 287 7.43 -18.40 9.88
CA GLY A 287 6.45 -19.20 9.15
C GLY A 287 6.15 -18.61 7.77
N ILE A 288 5.72 -17.34 7.73
CA ILE A 288 5.47 -16.62 6.48
C ILE A 288 6.73 -16.47 5.61
N SER A 289 7.90 -16.21 6.20
CA SER A 289 9.17 -16.14 5.46
C SER A 289 9.51 -17.47 4.77
N THR A 290 9.24 -18.60 5.43
CA THR A 290 9.45 -19.94 4.86
C THR A 290 8.48 -20.23 3.71
N ALA A 291 7.22 -19.81 3.84
CA ALA A 291 6.21 -19.96 2.80
C ALA A 291 6.57 -19.16 1.54
N ILE A 292 6.98 -17.90 1.72
CA ILE A 292 7.43 -17.01 0.64
C ILE A 292 8.66 -17.60 -0.08
N GLN A 293 9.64 -18.15 0.65
CA GLN A 293 10.78 -18.89 0.06
C GLN A 293 10.32 -20.13 -0.72
N GLY A 294 9.33 -20.86 -0.21
CA GLY A 294 8.74 -22.01 -0.89
C GLY A 294 8.12 -21.63 -2.22
N VAL A 295 7.32 -20.55 -2.25
CA VAL A 295 6.72 -20.00 -3.47
C VAL A 295 7.78 -19.53 -4.46
N ASP A 296 8.82 -18.83 -4.01
CA ASP A 296 9.94 -18.41 -4.87
C ASP A 296 10.66 -19.63 -5.50
N LYS A 297 10.79 -20.73 -4.76
CA LYS A 297 11.33 -22.00 -5.29
C LYS A 297 10.45 -22.57 -6.40
N ILE A 298 9.12 -22.56 -6.22
CA ILE A 298 8.18 -23.02 -7.26
C ILE A 298 8.25 -22.12 -8.49
N MET A 299 8.35 -20.79 -8.31
CA MET A 299 8.60 -19.86 -9.41
C MET A 299 9.92 -20.15 -10.12
N GLY A 300 10.97 -20.52 -9.38
CA GLY A 300 12.24 -20.97 -9.94
C GLY A 300 12.09 -22.22 -10.79
N GLN A 301 11.32 -23.22 -10.33
CA GLN A 301 11.01 -24.41 -11.12
C GLN A 301 10.25 -24.08 -12.40
N LEU A 302 9.29 -23.15 -12.36
CA LEU A 302 8.58 -22.67 -13.55
C LEU A 302 9.56 -22.01 -14.54
N MET A 303 10.36 -21.05 -14.11
CA MET A 303 11.30 -20.34 -14.99
C MET A 303 12.41 -21.24 -15.53
N ASN A 304 12.93 -22.18 -14.72
CA ASN A 304 13.87 -23.20 -15.17
C ASN A 304 13.22 -24.14 -16.21
N GLY A 305 11.96 -24.53 -16.01
CA GLY A 305 11.21 -25.31 -16.97
C GLY A 305 11.02 -24.58 -18.30
N LEU A 306 10.63 -23.32 -18.26
CA LEU A 306 10.52 -22.45 -19.44
C LEU A 306 11.86 -22.25 -20.15
N LYS A 307 12.97 -22.15 -19.39
CA LYS A 307 14.33 -22.13 -19.96
C LYS A 307 14.65 -23.44 -20.66
N GLN A 308 14.34 -24.58 -20.02
CA GLN A 308 14.66 -25.90 -20.55
C GLN A 308 13.99 -26.19 -21.89
N ILE A 309 12.77 -25.69 -22.10
CA ILE A 309 12.00 -25.83 -23.36
C ILE A 309 12.09 -24.58 -24.26
N ASP A 310 13.08 -23.71 -24.03
CA ASP A 310 13.38 -22.53 -24.84
C ASP A 310 12.22 -21.50 -24.97
N LEU A 311 11.33 -21.43 -23.98
CA LEU A 311 10.19 -20.51 -23.95
C LEU A 311 10.38 -19.27 -23.06
N HIS A 312 11.39 -19.24 -22.19
CA HIS A 312 11.69 -18.09 -21.32
C HIS A 312 11.91 -16.75 -22.07
N ARG A 313 12.20 -16.78 -23.38
CA ARG A 313 12.37 -15.60 -24.25
C ARG A 313 11.24 -15.42 -25.27
N CYS A 314 10.18 -16.21 -25.14
CA CYS A 314 8.99 -16.19 -25.99
C CYS A 314 7.75 -15.79 -25.19
N LEU A 315 7.52 -16.47 -24.07
CA LEU A 315 6.33 -16.33 -23.25
C LEU A 315 6.32 -15.00 -22.50
N ASN A 316 5.13 -14.41 -22.37
CA ASN A 316 4.86 -13.27 -21.50
C ASN A 316 4.29 -13.77 -20.18
N ILE A 317 4.89 -13.40 -19.05
CA ILE A 317 4.42 -13.77 -17.71
C ILE A 317 3.99 -12.50 -16.96
N ILE A 318 2.84 -12.59 -16.31
CA ILE A 318 2.37 -11.63 -15.31
C ILE A 318 2.26 -12.38 -13.99
N VAL A 319 2.98 -11.94 -12.96
CA VAL A 319 2.89 -12.46 -11.59
C VAL A 319 2.16 -11.43 -10.74
N VAL A 320 1.08 -11.85 -10.10
CA VAL A 320 0.20 -11.00 -9.29
C VAL A 320 -0.10 -11.64 -7.94
N ALA A 321 -0.63 -10.82 -7.04
CA ALA A 321 -1.46 -11.27 -5.94
C ALA A 321 -2.84 -10.63 -6.08
N ASP A 322 -3.82 -11.24 -5.44
CA ASP A 322 -5.18 -10.73 -5.29
C ASP A 322 -5.30 -9.65 -4.20
N HIS A 323 -4.56 -9.81 -3.10
CA HIS A 323 -4.51 -8.87 -1.98
C HIS A 323 -3.21 -8.99 -1.17
N GLY A 324 -3.08 -8.14 -0.15
CA GLY A 324 -2.07 -8.25 0.90
C GLY A 324 -2.54 -9.03 2.14
N MET A 325 -1.93 -8.74 3.30
CA MET A 325 -2.18 -9.42 4.57
C MET A 325 -1.88 -8.51 5.78
N GLU A 326 -2.76 -8.50 6.78
CA GLU A 326 -2.65 -7.71 8.01
C GLU A 326 -2.71 -8.58 9.27
N GLU A 327 -2.03 -8.17 10.34
CA GLU A 327 -2.03 -8.87 11.62
C GLU A 327 -3.28 -8.58 12.46
N ILE A 328 -3.96 -9.63 12.92
CA ILE A 328 -5.15 -9.54 13.79
C ILE A 328 -4.87 -10.04 15.22
N SER A 329 -5.69 -9.60 16.18
CA SER A 329 -5.63 -10.06 17.57
C SER A 329 -7.02 -10.20 18.19
N CYS A 330 -7.17 -11.20 19.07
CA CYS A 330 -8.38 -11.42 19.85
C CYS A 330 -8.64 -10.28 20.86
N ASP A 331 -7.63 -9.45 21.15
CA ASP A 331 -7.77 -8.25 21.99
C ASP A 331 -8.23 -7.01 21.19
N ARG A 332 -8.28 -7.10 19.86
CA ARG A 332 -8.62 -5.99 18.95
C ARG A 332 -9.90 -6.32 18.17
N LYS A 333 -11.04 -6.25 18.86
CA LYS A 333 -12.36 -6.51 18.29
C LYS A 333 -13.37 -5.44 18.70
N GLU A 334 -14.26 -5.09 17.79
CA GLU A 334 -15.44 -4.28 18.08
C GLU A 334 -16.69 -5.16 18.01
N VAL A 335 -17.41 -5.23 19.12
CA VAL A 335 -18.54 -6.15 19.28
C VAL A 335 -19.86 -5.41 19.05
N MET A 336 -20.61 -5.79 18.02
CA MET A 336 -21.90 -5.21 17.66
C MET A 336 -22.89 -5.23 18.83
N GLN A 337 -23.00 -6.36 19.54
CA GLN A 337 -23.92 -6.52 20.67
C GLN A 337 -23.72 -5.45 21.76
N GLU A 338 -22.49 -5.00 21.99
CA GLU A 338 -22.19 -3.94 22.97
C GLU A 338 -22.65 -2.56 22.49
N LEU A 339 -22.78 -2.36 21.18
CA LEU A 339 -23.18 -1.09 20.59
C LEU A 339 -24.69 -0.96 20.47
N VAL A 340 -25.38 -2.05 20.09
CA VAL A 340 -26.81 -2.02 19.72
C VAL A 340 -27.74 -2.80 20.67
N GLY A 341 -27.21 -3.65 21.55
CA GLY A 341 -28.02 -4.46 22.47
C GLY A 341 -28.49 -5.77 21.86
N ASP A 342 -29.81 -5.96 21.71
CA ASP A 342 -30.36 -7.19 21.12
C ASP A 342 -29.98 -7.32 19.64
N ILE A 343 -29.43 -8.47 19.29
CA ILE A 343 -28.93 -8.80 17.95
C ILE A 343 -29.61 -10.04 17.37
N SER A 344 -30.68 -10.54 17.98
CA SER A 344 -31.38 -11.78 17.58
C SER A 344 -31.82 -11.78 16.11
N ASN A 345 -32.30 -10.65 15.62
CA ASN A 345 -32.86 -10.49 14.27
C ASN A 345 -31.82 -10.23 13.17
N TYR A 346 -30.54 -10.02 13.51
CA TYR A 346 -29.52 -9.71 12.50
C TYR A 346 -28.82 -10.96 12.01
N PHE A 347 -28.34 -10.98 10.77
CA PHE A 347 -27.28 -11.85 10.27
C PHE A 347 -26.09 -10.94 9.96
N VAL A 348 -24.90 -11.32 10.43
CA VAL A 348 -23.70 -10.49 10.37
C VAL A 348 -22.61 -11.30 9.72
N ASN A 349 -22.08 -10.80 8.60
CA ASN A 349 -20.79 -11.22 8.10
C ASN A 349 -19.73 -10.49 8.94
N GLU A 350 -18.91 -11.25 9.65
CA GLU A 350 -17.93 -10.76 10.63
C GLU A 350 -16.51 -10.70 10.04
N GLY A 351 -15.60 -9.99 10.72
CA GLY A 351 -14.17 -9.99 10.41
C GLY A 351 -13.62 -8.60 10.02
N PRO A 352 -12.75 -8.50 8.99
CA PRO A 352 -12.02 -7.28 8.65
C PRO A 352 -12.87 -6.21 7.92
N PHE A 353 -14.08 -6.58 7.54
CA PHE A 353 -15.18 -5.68 7.20
C PHE A 353 -16.48 -6.39 7.57
N GLY A 354 -17.54 -5.63 7.83
CA GLY A 354 -18.82 -6.18 8.23
C GLY A 354 -19.92 -5.91 7.20
N ARG A 355 -20.87 -6.83 7.10
CA ARG A 355 -22.12 -6.65 6.34
C ARG A 355 -23.29 -7.20 7.15
N ILE A 356 -24.39 -6.47 7.22
CA ILE A 356 -25.51 -6.81 8.10
C ILE A 356 -26.81 -6.84 7.31
N ARG A 357 -27.52 -7.97 7.40
CA ARG A 357 -28.88 -8.15 6.87
C ARG A 357 -29.81 -8.68 7.94
N SER A 358 -31.10 -8.73 7.63
CA SER A 358 -32.05 -9.48 8.44
C SER A 358 -31.73 -10.98 8.42
N ARG A 359 -31.93 -11.63 9.57
CA ARG A 359 -31.86 -13.09 9.72
C ARG A 359 -33.12 -13.78 9.20
N ASN A 360 -34.28 -13.13 9.29
CA ASN A 360 -35.56 -13.67 8.82
C ASN A 360 -36.19 -12.71 7.79
N GLU A 361 -36.75 -13.25 6.71
CA GLU A 361 -37.42 -12.48 5.64
C GLU A 361 -38.59 -11.64 6.19
N ASP A 362 -39.26 -12.10 7.26
CA ASP A 362 -40.38 -11.37 7.89
C ASP A 362 -39.95 -10.10 8.65
N PHE A 363 -38.65 -9.94 8.94
CA PHE A 363 -38.14 -8.79 9.67
C PHE A 363 -37.59 -7.75 8.70
N VAL A 364 -38.29 -6.62 8.59
CA VAL A 364 -37.84 -5.45 7.84
C VAL A 364 -36.76 -4.73 8.66
N LEU A 365 -35.53 -4.72 8.14
CA LEU A 365 -34.41 -4.06 8.77
C LEU A 365 -34.51 -2.53 8.62
N ASP A 366 -34.59 -1.80 9.73
CA ASP A 366 -34.33 -0.35 9.74
C ASP A 366 -32.81 -0.11 9.64
N SER A 367 -32.29 -0.18 8.41
CA SER A 367 -30.86 -0.03 8.12
C SER A 367 -30.32 1.33 8.58
N ALA A 368 -31.08 2.40 8.39
CA ALA A 368 -30.67 3.75 8.77
C ALA A 368 -30.62 3.91 10.30
N GLY A 369 -31.65 3.43 11.00
CA GLY A 369 -31.69 3.40 12.46
C GLY A 369 -30.59 2.52 13.05
N LEU A 370 -30.26 1.37 12.42
CA LEU A 370 -29.17 0.51 12.85
C LEU A 370 -27.81 1.21 12.71
N VAL A 371 -27.53 1.84 11.55
CA VAL A 371 -26.30 2.61 11.34
C VAL A 371 -26.19 3.73 12.38
N ALA A 372 -27.26 4.52 12.58
CA ALA A 372 -27.28 5.58 13.60
C ALA A 372 -27.04 5.04 15.02
N ASN A 373 -27.59 3.86 15.35
CA ASN A 373 -27.36 3.21 16.64
C ASN A 373 -25.96 2.58 16.77
N MET A 374 -25.22 2.35 15.69
CA MET A 374 -23.83 1.92 15.76
C MET A 374 -22.85 3.09 15.70
N SER A 375 -23.25 4.24 15.15
CA SER A 375 -22.39 5.41 14.98
C SER A 375 -22.04 6.06 16.33
N CYS A 376 -20.74 6.31 16.53
CA CYS A 376 -20.24 7.23 17.56
C CYS A 376 -20.58 6.87 19.01
N LYS A 377 -20.75 5.57 19.29
CA LYS A 377 -20.99 5.09 20.66
C LYS A 377 -19.74 5.24 21.52
N LYS A 378 -18.57 4.87 20.99
CA LYS A 378 -17.27 4.97 21.66
C LYS A 378 -16.40 6.09 21.05
N PRO A 379 -15.67 6.90 21.84
CA PRO A 379 -14.78 7.95 21.30
C PRO A 379 -13.64 7.43 20.41
N ASP A 380 -13.19 6.21 20.67
CA ASP A 380 -12.10 5.52 19.98
C ASP A 380 -12.59 4.33 19.14
N GLN A 381 -13.89 4.35 18.77
CA GLN A 381 -14.54 3.29 18.01
C GLN A 381 -13.74 2.93 16.74
N LYS A 382 -13.48 1.64 16.54
CA LYS A 382 -12.62 1.10 15.47
C LYS A 382 -13.38 0.60 14.25
N ILE A 383 -14.68 0.89 14.23
CA ILE A 383 -15.57 0.61 13.12
C ILE A 383 -16.34 1.87 12.71
N THR A 384 -16.60 1.99 11.42
CA THR A 384 -17.48 3.01 10.87
C THR A 384 -18.63 2.31 10.12
N PRO A 385 -19.85 2.31 10.67
CA PRO A 385 -21.03 1.78 9.99
C PRO A 385 -21.51 2.76 8.90
N TYR A 386 -21.94 2.21 7.78
CA TYR A 386 -22.45 2.93 6.63
C TYR A 386 -23.74 2.27 6.15
N LEU A 387 -24.70 3.10 5.74
CA LEU A 387 -25.60 2.69 4.66
C LEU A 387 -24.74 2.53 3.41
N LYS A 388 -24.92 1.45 2.64
CA LYS A 388 -24.06 1.19 1.46
C LYS A 388 -23.99 2.37 0.49
N SER A 389 -25.09 3.12 0.31
CA SER A 389 -25.15 4.32 -0.54
C SER A 389 -24.21 5.46 -0.11
N ASN A 390 -23.78 5.45 1.15
CA ASN A 390 -22.89 6.46 1.75
C ASN A 390 -21.43 5.97 1.85
N LEU A 391 -21.11 4.77 1.36
CA LEU A 391 -19.73 4.31 1.31
C LEU A 391 -18.90 5.22 0.40
N PRO A 392 -17.58 5.39 0.67
CA PRO A 392 -16.70 6.11 -0.23
C PRO A 392 -16.80 5.55 -1.66
N LYS A 393 -17.15 6.41 -2.62
CA LYS A 393 -17.43 6.00 -4.01
C LYS A 393 -16.26 5.30 -4.70
N ARG A 394 -15.01 5.63 -4.33
CA ARG A 394 -13.81 4.93 -4.83
C ARG A 394 -13.80 3.41 -4.58
N LEU A 395 -14.61 2.92 -3.64
CA LEU A 395 -14.72 1.50 -3.35
C LEU A 395 -15.54 0.74 -4.39
N HIS A 396 -16.44 1.41 -5.15
CA HIS A 396 -17.34 0.77 -6.11
C HIS A 396 -18.01 -0.50 -5.55
N TYR A 397 -18.62 -0.33 -4.37
CA TYR A 397 -19.17 -1.43 -3.57
C TYR A 397 -20.58 -1.11 -3.06
N VAL A 398 -21.49 -0.79 -3.99
CA VAL A 398 -22.87 -0.42 -3.68
C VAL A 398 -23.87 -1.06 -4.63
N ASN A 399 -23.62 -1.02 -5.94
CA ASN A 399 -24.59 -1.34 -7.00
C ASN A 399 -24.74 -2.85 -7.25
N SER A 400 -24.96 -3.61 -6.18
CA SER A 400 -25.34 -5.01 -6.25
C SER A 400 -26.34 -5.33 -5.16
N ARG A 401 -27.37 -6.10 -5.50
CA ARG A 401 -28.34 -6.61 -4.53
C ARG A 401 -27.73 -7.62 -3.54
N ARG A 402 -26.55 -8.14 -3.85
CA ARG A 402 -25.78 -9.07 -3.00
C ARG A 402 -25.00 -8.33 -1.90
N ILE A 403 -24.88 -7.02 -2.02
CA ILE A 403 -24.31 -6.14 -1.00
C ILE A 403 -25.44 -5.67 -0.10
N GLU A 404 -25.37 -6.06 1.16
CA GLU A 404 -26.33 -5.69 2.19
C GLU A 404 -26.38 -4.17 2.40
N ASP A 405 -27.54 -3.65 2.82
CA ASP A 405 -27.76 -2.21 2.98
C ASP A 405 -26.89 -1.58 4.08
N VAL A 406 -26.44 -2.38 5.05
CA VAL A 406 -25.55 -1.95 6.13
C VAL A 406 -24.18 -2.61 5.97
N THR A 407 -23.17 -1.77 5.77
CA THR A 407 -21.75 -2.16 5.67
C THR A 407 -20.97 -1.52 6.81
N VAL A 408 -19.94 -2.20 7.30
CA VAL A 408 -19.10 -1.74 8.40
C VAL A 408 -17.64 -1.76 7.96
N LEU A 409 -17.05 -0.58 7.80
CA LEU A 409 -15.61 -0.47 7.57
C LEU A 409 -14.88 -0.61 8.92
N VAL A 410 -13.80 -1.38 8.94
CA VAL A 410 -13.02 -1.67 10.15
C VAL A 410 -11.62 -1.12 9.98
N GLU A 411 -11.08 -0.48 11.03
CA GLU A 411 -9.69 -0.04 11.01
C GLU A 411 -8.73 -1.25 10.89
N PRO A 412 -7.58 -1.12 10.19
CA PRO A 412 -6.61 -2.20 10.08
C PRO A 412 -6.21 -2.76 11.45
N LYS A 413 -5.96 -4.07 11.51
CA LYS A 413 -5.64 -4.87 12.72
C LYS A 413 -6.80 -5.11 13.68
N TRP A 414 -7.95 -4.49 13.47
CA TRP A 414 -9.18 -4.74 14.23
C TRP A 414 -10.12 -5.66 13.47
N GLN A 415 -11.06 -6.27 14.18
CA GLN A 415 -12.13 -7.07 13.57
C GLN A 415 -13.49 -6.67 14.12
N PHE A 416 -14.51 -6.78 13.28
CA PHE A 416 -15.91 -6.62 13.65
C PHE A 416 -16.50 -7.96 14.02
N GLU A 417 -17.06 -8.03 15.22
CA GLU A 417 -17.63 -9.23 15.82
C GLU A 417 -19.11 -8.98 16.14
N ARG A 418 -19.98 -9.95 15.88
CA ARG A 418 -21.40 -9.88 16.17
C ARG A 418 -21.66 -9.87 17.68
N SER A 419 -21.08 -10.83 18.39
CA SER A 419 -21.24 -11.04 19.84
C SER A 419 -19.93 -11.54 20.43
N SER A 420 -19.64 -11.24 21.69
CA SER A 420 -18.35 -11.64 22.29
C SER A 420 -18.09 -13.15 22.13
N GLY A 421 -17.06 -13.50 21.38
CA GLY A 421 -16.66 -14.88 21.12
C GLY A 421 -17.31 -15.55 19.88
N SER A 422 -18.06 -14.82 19.04
CA SER A 422 -18.57 -15.40 17.78
C SER A 422 -17.51 -15.54 16.69
N LEU A 423 -16.44 -14.73 16.71
CA LEU A 423 -15.31 -14.92 15.80
C LEU A 423 -14.49 -16.13 16.21
N THR A 424 -14.52 -17.19 15.39
CA THR A 424 -13.68 -18.39 15.58
C THR A 424 -12.22 -18.16 15.19
N PHE A 425 -11.95 -17.13 14.39
CA PHE A 425 -10.61 -16.77 13.91
C PHE A 425 -10.29 -15.33 14.32
N CYS A 426 -9.43 -15.17 15.32
CA CYS A 426 -9.09 -13.85 15.87
C CYS A 426 -7.61 -13.56 16.06
N SER A 427 -6.71 -14.47 15.68
CA SER A 427 -5.25 -14.27 15.75
C SER A 427 -4.59 -14.73 14.46
N GLY A 428 -3.36 -14.28 14.21
CA GLY A 428 -2.64 -14.55 12.97
C GLY A 428 -2.81 -13.41 11.97
N GLY A 429 -3.09 -13.74 10.71
CA GLY A 429 -3.29 -12.77 9.63
C GLY A 429 -4.72 -12.76 9.11
N ASN A 430 -5.21 -11.61 8.64
CA ASN A 430 -6.46 -11.50 7.89
C ASN A 430 -6.38 -10.38 6.84
N HIS A 431 -7.33 -10.36 5.93
CA HIS A 431 -7.40 -9.44 4.80
C HIS A 431 -8.86 -9.19 4.40
N GLY A 432 -9.17 -8.14 3.66
CA GLY A 432 -10.54 -7.69 3.36
C GLY A 432 -10.82 -6.26 3.82
N TYR A 433 -9.84 -5.58 4.42
CA TYR A 433 -9.90 -4.17 4.77
C TYR A 433 -9.99 -3.28 3.52
N ASP A 434 -10.15 -1.98 3.75
CA ASP A 434 -10.06 -0.93 2.73
C ASP A 434 -8.82 -1.13 1.84
N ASN A 435 -9.02 -1.06 0.53
CA ASN A 435 -8.01 -1.35 -0.49
C ASN A 435 -6.94 -0.26 -0.65
N ASP A 436 -7.08 0.90 -0.01
CA ASP A 436 -6.04 1.92 0.11
C ASP A 436 -5.07 1.64 1.27
N VAL A 437 -5.35 0.63 2.10
CA VAL A 437 -4.48 0.29 3.24
C VAL A 437 -3.23 -0.43 2.72
N GLU A 438 -2.06 0.05 3.12
CA GLU A 438 -0.76 -0.48 2.69
C GLU A 438 -0.61 -1.99 2.94
N SER A 439 -1.18 -2.53 4.02
CA SER A 439 -1.14 -3.96 4.28
C SER A 439 -1.97 -4.80 3.31
N MET A 440 -2.94 -4.21 2.60
CA MET A 440 -3.78 -4.86 1.58
C MET A 440 -3.22 -4.73 0.16
N HIS A 441 -2.17 -3.94 -0.04
CA HIS A 441 -1.53 -3.76 -1.33
C HIS A 441 -0.90 -5.08 -1.84
N ALA A 442 -1.21 -5.42 -3.09
CA ALA A 442 -0.80 -6.64 -3.77
C ALA A 442 0.48 -6.43 -4.59
N MET A 443 1.19 -7.52 -4.87
CA MET A 443 2.35 -7.52 -5.75
C MET A 443 1.95 -7.57 -7.22
N PHE A 444 2.74 -6.92 -8.09
CA PHE A 444 2.70 -7.10 -9.54
C PHE A 444 4.10 -7.08 -10.14
N LEU A 445 4.39 -8.09 -10.97
CA LEU A 445 5.59 -8.22 -11.78
C LEU A 445 5.18 -8.68 -13.18
N SER A 446 5.87 -8.21 -14.22
CA SER A 446 5.70 -8.70 -15.57
C SER A 446 7.05 -8.90 -16.25
N TYR A 447 7.17 -9.92 -17.09
CA TYR A 447 8.40 -10.26 -17.79
C TYR A 447 8.06 -10.95 -19.11
N GLY A 448 8.76 -10.62 -20.19
CA GLY A 448 8.48 -11.16 -21.51
C GLY A 448 8.70 -10.13 -22.63
N PRO A 449 8.70 -10.56 -23.90
CA PRO A 449 9.00 -9.69 -25.03
C PRO A 449 8.00 -8.55 -25.26
N LYS A 450 6.75 -8.68 -24.78
CA LYS A 450 5.72 -7.63 -24.93
C LYS A 450 5.77 -6.55 -23.84
N PHE A 451 6.53 -6.76 -22.77
CA PHE A 451 6.66 -5.80 -21.68
C PHE A 451 7.93 -4.96 -21.80
N GLN A 452 7.91 -3.77 -21.20
CA GLN A 452 9.12 -3.02 -20.94
C GLN A 452 10.06 -3.83 -20.05
N GLN A 453 11.37 -3.59 -20.20
CA GLN A 453 12.41 -4.30 -19.46
C GLN A 453 13.06 -3.34 -18.46
N LYS A 454 13.43 -3.87 -17.29
CA LYS A 454 14.11 -3.13 -16.22
C LYS A 454 13.41 -1.82 -15.84
N THR A 455 12.08 -1.84 -15.80
CA THR A 455 11.25 -0.64 -15.62
C THR A 455 10.47 -0.74 -14.32
N SER A 456 10.40 0.39 -13.58
CA SER A 456 9.49 0.57 -12.46
C SER A 456 8.40 1.53 -12.90
N ILE A 457 7.15 1.16 -12.71
CA ILE A 457 5.97 1.98 -13.03
C ILE A 457 5.29 2.45 -11.75
N GLU A 458 4.40 3.43 -11.87
CA GLU A 458 3.58 3.91 -10.76
C GLU A 458 2.55 2.84 -10.32
N PRO A 459 1.99 2.94 -9.11
CA PRO A 459 0.91 2.08 -8.66
C PRO A 459 -0.34 2.19 -9.55
N PHE A 460 -1.06 1.07 -9.69
CA PHE A 460 -2.29 0.99 -10.47
C PHE A 460 -3.27 -0.01 -9.84
N ALA A 461 -4.54 0.02 -10.25
CA ALA A 461 -5.58 -0.87 -9.74
C ALA A 461 -5.69 -2.17 -10.58
N ASN A 462 -6.00 -3.29 -9.93
CA ASN A 462 -6.04 -4.60 -10.59
C ASN A 462 -7.13 -4.74 -11.67
N ILE A 463 -8.14 -3.86 -11.71
CA ILE A 463 -9.12 -3.74 -12.79
C ILE A 463 -8.47 -3.47 -14.16
N GLU A 464 -7.28 -2.84 -14.18
CA GLU A 464 -6.57 -2.50 -15.41
C GLU A 464 -5.92 -3.71 -16.10
N LEU A 465 -5.74 -4.82 -15.36
CA LEU A 465 -5.05 -6.00 -15.86
C LEU A 465 -5.79 -6.69 -17.01
N TYR A 466 -7.12 -6.65 -17.02
CA TYR A 466 -7.89 -7.28 -18.10
C TYR A 466 -7.58 -6.67 -19.47
N ASN A 467 -7.57 -5.33 -19.57
CA ASN A 467 -7.19 -4.61 -20.79
C ASN A 467 -5.72 -4.88 -21.15
N LEU A 468 -4.81 -4.82 -20.18
CA LEU A 468 -3.39 -5.13 -20.40
C LEU A 468 -3.19 -6.55 -20.98
N MET A 469 -3.88 -7.54 -20.43
CA MET A 469 -3.78 -8.92 -20.90
C MET A 469 -4.38 -9.08 -22.31
N CYS A 470 -5.48 -8.39 -22.62
CA CYS A 470 -6.04 -8.35 -23.97
C CYS A 470 -5.03 -7.74 -24.97
N ASP A 471 -4.37 -6.64 -24.61
CA ASP A 471 -3.33 -6.01 -25.44
C ASP A 471 -2.12 -6.92 -25.65
N VAL A 472 -1.69 -7.63 -24.60
CA VAL A 472 -0.60 -8.63 -24.68
C VAL A 472 -0.98 -9.80 -25.58
N LEU A 473 -2.24 -10.21 -25.59
CA LEU A 473 -2.77 -11.24 -26.50
C LEU A 473 -3.11 -10.71 -27.90
N GLU A 474 -3.07 -9.39 -28.10
CA GLU A 474 -3.50 -8.67 -29.32
C GLU A 474 -4.96 -8.97 -29.70
N ILE A 475 -5.83 -8.95 -28.70
CA ILE A 475 -7.28 -9.15 -28.83
C ILE A 475 -8.05 -7.93 -28.29
N SER A 476 -9.31 -7.78 -28.71
CA SER A 476 -10.16 -6.69 -28.20
C SER A 476 -10.78 -7.07 -26.85
N PRO A 477 -10.73 -6.20 -25.83
CA PRO A 477 -11.39 -6.45 -24.55
C PRO A 477 -12.92 -6.36 -24.67
N TYR A 478 -13.64 -7.06 -23.79
CA TYR A 478 -15.06 -6.83 -23.54
C TYR A 478 -15.27 -5.60 -22.63
N ASP A 479 -16.50 -5.09 -22.53
CA ASP A 479 -16.84 -3.96 -21.66
C ASP A 479 -16.42 -4.22 -20.21
N ASN A 480 -15.61 -3.31 -19.66
CA ASN A 480 -15.04 -3.42 -18.32
C ASN A 480 -14.83 -2.04 -17.67
N ASN A 481 -14.35 -2.02 -16.42
CA ASN A 481 -14.12 -0.77 -15.66
C ASN A 481 -12.69 -0.22 -15.79
N GLY A 482 -11.75 -0.96 -16.36
CA GLY A 482 -10.39 -0.48 -16.61
C GLY A 482 -10.35 0.59 -17.70
N THR A 483 -9.45 1.55 -17.57
CA THR A 483 -9.24 2.61 -18.58
C THR A 483 -8.30 2.10 -19.68
N HIS A 484 -8.84 1.60 -20.80
CA HIS A 484 -8.03 1.02 -21.88
C HIS A 484 -6.98 2.01 -22.40
N GLY A 485 -5.71 1.62 -22.36
CA GLY A 485 -4.55 2.45 -22.70
C GLY A 485 -3.82 3.06 -21.48
N SER A 486 -4.40 3.02 -20.28
CA SER A 486 -3.74 3.47 -19.03
C SER A 486 -2.40 2.72 -18.80
N MET A 487 -2.37 1.43 -19.14
CA MET A 487 -1.23 0.54 -18.97
C MET A 487 -0.30 0.46 -20.20
N ASN A 488 -0.46 1.34 -21.19
CA ASN A 488 0.39 1.35 -22.40
C ASN A 488 1.89 1.50 -22.08
N HIS A 489 2.22 2.23 -21.02
CA HIS A 489 3.59 2.46 -20.56
C HIS A 489 4.28 1.19 -20.00
N VAL A 490 3.52 0.12 -19.77
CA VAL A 490 4.03 -1.21 -19.37
C VAL A 490 4.48 -2.03 -20.59
N LEU A 491 3.97 -1.70 -21.78
CA LEU A 491 4.21 -2.45 -23.01
C LEU A 491 5.41 -1.91 -23.78
N SER A 492 6.18 -2.81 -24.40
CA SER A 492 7.27 -2.44 -25.32
C SER A 492 6.74 -1.85 -26.64
N LYS A 493 5.57 -2.30 -27.06
CA LYS A 493 4.80 -1.80 -28.21
C LYS A 493 3.32 -1.79 -27.86
N THR A 494 2.66 -0.66 -28.06
CA THR A 494 1.23 -0.53 -27.79
C THR A 494 0.40 -1.23 -28.86
N PHE A 495 -0.65 -1.94 -28.43
CA PHE A 495 -1.66 -2.53 -29.32
C PHE A 495 -2.82 -1.56 -29.55
N TYR A 496 -3.26 -0.88 -28.48
CA TYR A 496 -4.30 0.14 -28.50
C TYR A 496 -3.71 1.53 -28.22
N ASN A 497 -4.14 2.52 -29.00
CA ASN A 497 -3.77 3.92 -28.78
C ASN A 497 -5.03 4.70 -28.38
N PRO A 498 -5.17 5.12 -27.10
CA PRO A 498 -6.36 5.83 -26.66
C PRO A 498 -6.48 7.20 -27.34
N THR A 499 -7.72 7.64 -27.53
CA THR A 499 -8.04 8.99 -27.98
C THR A 499 -8.96 9.65 -26.95
N HIS A 500 -8.95 10.99 -26.89
CA HIS A 500 -9.92 11.69 -26.05
C HIS A 500 -11.34 11.45 -26.57
N PRO A 501 -12.33 11.22 -25.69
CA PRO A 501 -13.71 11.08 -26.10
C PRO A 501 -14.21 12.37 -26.77
N GLU A 502 -15.01 12.24 -27.82
CA GLU A 502 -15.60 13.40 -28.49
C GLU A 502 -16.70 14.02 -27.62
N GLU A 503 -16.66 15.35 -27.48
CA GLU A 503 -17.70 16.11 -26.81
C GLU A 503 -19.06 15.93 -27.51
N GLN A 504 -20.04 15.44 -26.76
CA GLN A 504 -21.38 15.13 -27.27
C GLN A 504 -22.31 16.36 -27.28
N SER A 505 -22.15 17.26 -26.30
CA SER A 505 -22.93 18.50 -26.22
C SER A 505 -22.02 19.73 -26.20
N LYS A 506 -22.18 20.62 -27.18
CA LYS A 506 -21.42 21.88 -27.24
C LYS A 506 -22.12 22.95 -26.39
N PRO A 507 -21.35 23.86 -25.76
CA PRO A 507 -21.93 24.92 -24.97
C PRO A 507 -22.74 25.90 -25.84
N THR A 508 -23.90 26.32 -25.35
CA THR A 508 -24.69 27.42 -25.89
C THR A 508 -24.11 28.78 -25.46
N GLN A 509 -24.70 29.88 -25.94
CA GLN A 509 -24.32 31.22 -25.54
C GLN A 509 -25.22 31.74 -24.42
N CYS A 510 -24.62 32.39 -23.42
CA CYS A 510 -25.31 33.19 -22.41
C CYS A 510 -24.93 34.67 -22.62
N PRO A 511 -25.64 35.39 -23.51
CA PRO A 511 -25.23 36.72 -23.93
C PRO A 511 -25.45 37.76 -22.83
N PHE A 512 -24.53 38.73 -22.76
CA PHE A 512 -24.73 39.92 -21.96
C PHE A 512 -25.60 40.91 -22.75
N ILE A 513 -26.87 41.08 -22.36
CA ILE A 513 -27.83 41.91 -23.09
C ILE A 513 -28.06 43.27 -22.39
N SER A 514 -28.13 43.26 -21.05
CA SER A 514 -28.50 44.41 -20.23
C SER A 514 -27.65 44.48 -18.96
N LEU A 515 -27.46 45.69 -18.42
CA LEU A 515 -26.86 45.89 -17.09
C LEU A 515 -27.85 45.59 -15.96
N THR A 516 -29.14 45.75 -16.22
CA THR A 516 -30.22 45.50 -15.25
C THR A 516 -30.81 44.12 -15.50
N PRO A 517 -30.96 43.27 -14.48
CA PRO A 517 -31.60 41.96 -14.63
C PRO A 517 -33.09 42.11 -14.95
N GLU A 518 -33.69 41.09 -15.58
CA GLU A 518 -35.14 41.06 -15.85
C GLU A 518 -35.96 40.97 -14.55
N ASP A 519 -35.39 40.30 -13.54
CA ASP A 519 -35.96 40.10 -12.20
C ASP A 519 -34.80 40.03 -11.19
N GLU A 520 -34.99 40.58 -9.99
CA GLU A 520 -33.96 40.57 -8.94
C GLU A 520 -33.82 39.21 -8.23
N LEU A 521 -34.66 38.22 -8.58
CA LEU A 521 -34.66 36.85 -8.06
C LEU A 521 -34.87 36.76 -6.54
N GLY A 522 -35.51 37.77 -5.96
CA GLY A 522 -35.66 37.90 -4.50
C GLY A 522 -34.34 38.08 -3.77
N CYS A 523 -33.27 38.44 -4.47
CA CYS A 523 -31.94 38.63 -3.91
C CYS A 523 -31.68 40.10 -3.55
N GLU A 524 -30.89 40.33 -2.51
CA GLU A 524 -30.50 41.68 -2.09
C GLU A 524 -28.98 41.80 -1.94
N CYS A 525 -28.46 42.97 -2.31
CA CYS A 525 -27.10 43.38 -2.01
C CYS A 525 -27.08 44.88 -1.65
N PRO A 526 -27.31 45.23 -0.36
CA PRO A 526 -27.43 46.62 0.08
C PRO A 526 -26.18 47.47 -0.13
N ALA A 527 -25.01 46.83 -0.32
CA ALA A 527 -23.74 47.51 -0.58
C ALA A 527 -23.67 48.16 -1.98
N LEU A 528 -24.56 47.79 -2.91
CA LEU A 528 -24.59 48.29 -4.27
C LEU A 528 -25.69 49.34 -4.46
N THR A 529 -25.39 50.40 -5.22
CA THR A 529 -26.32 51.49 -5.54
C THR A 529 -26.51 51.62 -7.06
N GLY A 530 -27.00 50.56 -7.70
CA GLY A 530 -27.30 50.54 -9.13
C GLY A 530 -26.73 49.33 -9.88
N PRO A 531 -27.06 49.18 -11.18
CA PRO A 531 -26.68 48.02 -12.00
C PRO A 531 -25.25 48.10 -12.57
N GLU A 532 -24.51 49.18 -12.32
CA GLU A 532 -23.20 49.46 -12.94
C GLU A 532 -22.18 48.35 -12.68
N ILE A 533 -22.26 47.68 -11.52
CA ILE A 533 -21.37 46.57 -11.18
C ILE A 533 -21.45 45.41 -12.18
N ASN A 534 -22.61 45.22 -12.81
CA ASN A 534 -22.81 44.14 -13.79
C ASN A 534 -21.99 44.36 -15.06
N SER A 535 -21.51 45.58 -15.33
CA SER A 535 -20.59 45.84 -16.44
C SER A 535 -19.30 45.00 -16.36
N ARG A 536 -18.88 44.59 -15.16
CA ARG A 536 -17.74 43.68 -14.96
C ARG A 536 -17.94 42.27 -15.54
N LEU A 537 -19.19 41.84 -15.72
CA LEU A 537 -19.53 40.55 -16.34
C LEU A 537 -19.47 40.62 -17.88
N ASN A 538 -19.35 41.83 -18.46
CA ASN A 538 -19.23 42.06 -19.89
C ASN A 538 -17.76 42.12 -20.33
N LEU A 539 -17.07 40.99 -20.21
CA LEU A 539 -15.65 40.89 -20.58
C LEU A 539 -15.44 41.00 -22.10
N THR A 540 -14.41 41.76 -22.49
CA THR A 540 -13.87 41.81 -23.86
C THR A 540 -13.30 40.45 -24.29
N LEU A 541 -13.03 40.28 -25.58
CA LEU A 541 -12.45 39.03 -26.10
C LEU A 541 -11.05 38.77 -25.49
N GLU A 542 -10.28 39.83 -25.29
CA GLU A 542 -8.94 39.79 -24.69
C GLU A 542 -9.00 39.36 -23.22
N GLU A 543 -9.96 39.89 -22.46
CA GLU A 543 -10.18 39.53 -21.05
C GLU A 543 -10.69 38.10 -20.89
N LYS A 544 -11.63 37.67 -21.75
CA LYS A 544 -12.06 36.26 -21.81
C LYS A 544 -10.87 35.33 -22.08
N SER A 545 -10.05 35.67 -23.08
CA SER A 545 -8.85 34.91 -23.41
C SER A 545 -7.83 34.90 -22.26
N ALA A 546 -7.73 35.99 -21.48
CA ALA A 546 -6.86 36.06 -20.31
C ALA A 546 -7.37 35.17 -19.16
N SER A 547 -8.68 35.19 -18.91
CA SER A 547 -9.33 34.30 -17.94
C SER A 547 -9.13 32.83 -18.32
N GLU A 548 -9.33 32.47 -19.59
CA GLU A 548 -9.13 31.09 -20.09
C GLU A 548 -7.69 30.62 -19.92
N ARG A 549 -6.72 31.47 -20.27
CA ARG A 549 -5.29 31.17 -20.08
C ARG A 549 -4.91 30.99 -18.61
N LYS A 550 -5.65 31.56 -17.66
CA LYS A 550 -5.35 31.46 -16.23
C LYS A 550 -6.09 30.32 -15.56
N HIS A 551 -7.36 30.14 -15.89
CA HIS A 551 -8.30 29.33 -15.13
C HIS A 551 -8.66 28.02 -15.81
N THR A 552 -8.52 27.91 -17.13
CA THR A 552 -8.69 26.64 -17.87
C THR A 552 -7.38 26.22 -18.54
N LEU A 553 -6.31 26.13 -17.73
CA LEU A 553 -4.93 25.85 -18.17
C LEU A 553 -4.80 24.58 -19.03
N PHE A 554 -5.67 23.61 -18.79
CA PHE A 554 -5.66 22.29 -19.44
C PHE A 554 -6.85 22.10 -20.39
N GLY A 555 -7.48 23.21 -20.80
CA GLY A 555 -8.77 23.20 -21.47
C GLY A 555 -9.94 23.13 -20.49
N ARG A 556 -11.14 23.44 -20.99
CA ARG A 556 -12.37 23.32 -20.22
C ARG A 556 -12.81 21.85 -20.10
N PRO A 557 -13.51 21.46 -19.02
CA PRO A 557 -14.25 20.21 -18.99
C PRO A 557 -15.21 20.10 -20.19
N GLN A 558 -15.26 18.91 -20.82
CA GLN A 558 -16.10 18.63 -21.98
C GLN A 558 -17.34 17.83 -21.61
N MET A 559 -18.46 18.10 -22.28
CA MET A 559 -19.73 17.43 -22.00
C MET A 559 -19.88 16.13 -22.81
N LEU A 560 -19.74 14.99 -22.13
CA LEU A 560 -19.91 13.68 -22.75
C LEU A 560 -21.36 13.18 -22.71
N GLN A 561 -22.27 13.92 -22.06
CA GLN A 561 -23.69 13.61 -22.05
C GLN A 561 -24.34 14.16 -23.33
N PRO A 562 -25.15 13.37 -24.05
CA PRO A 562 -25.90 13.87 -25.20
C PRO A 562 -27.02 14.82 -24.75
N ASP A 563 -27.43 15.72 -25.64
CA ASP A 563 -28.59 16.60 -25.49
C ASP A 563 -28.62 17.48 -24.22
N SER A 564 -27.44 17.77 -23.63
CA SER A 564 -27.34 18.54 -22.38
C SER A 564 -27.17 20.03 -22.64
N GLY A 565 -28.13 20.84 -22.17
CA GLY A 565 -28.11 22.30 -22.30
C GLY A 565 -27.24 23.00 -21.24
N TYR A 566 -26.08 23.53 -21.64
CA TYR A 566 -25.24 24.36 -20.77
C TYR A 566 -24.54 25.47 -21.55
N CYS A 567 -24.14 26.54 -20.86
CA CYS A 567 -23.33 27.62 -21.42
C CYS A 567 -22.07 27.87 -20.58
N VAL A 568 -21.07 28.53 -21.16
CA VAL A 568 -19.84 28.93 -20.44
C VAL A 568 -19.98 30.37 -19.97
N LEU A 569 -19.81 30.60 -18.68
CA LEU A 569 -19.79 31.91 -18.05
C LEU A 569 -18.35 32.25 -17.67
N HIS A 570 -17.83 33.34 -18.24
CA HIS A 570 -16.51 33.88 -17.93
C HIS A 570 -16.61 34.94 -16.84
N GLN A 571 -15.69 34.89 -15.89
CA GLN A 571 -15.40 35.94 -14.92
C GLN A 571 -13.88 36.21 -14.95
N GLU A 572 -13.44 37.29 -14.32
CA GLU A 572 -12.00 37.59 -14.24
C GLU A 572 -11.25 36.54 -13.39
N GLY A 573 -11.87 36.08 -12.29
CA GLY A 573 -11.25 35.18 -11.31
C GLY A 573 -11.58 33.69 -11.45
N PHE A 574 -12.54 33.32 -12.30
CA PHE A 574 -12.96 31.93 -12.54
C PHE A 574 -13.75 31.79 -13.84
N ILE A 575 -13.96 30.56 -14.28
CA ILE A 575 -14.82 30.20 -15.41
C ILE A 575 -15.74 29.06 -14.96
N SER A 576 -17.00 29.10 -15.36
CA SER A 576 -17.98 28.05 -15.01
C SER A 576 -18.78 27.56 -16.21
N GLY A 577 -19.20 26.30 -16.17
CA GLY A 577 -20.17 25.72 -17.10
C GLY A 577 -21.54 25.66 -16.42
N TYR A 578 -22.48 26.50 -16.82
CA TYR A 578 -23.80 26.64 -16.20
C TYR A 578 -24.85 25.82 -16.94
N SER A 579 -25.59 24.97 -16.23
CA SER A 579 -26.68 24.19 -16.81
C SER A 579 -28.02 24.89 -16.64
N HIS A 580 -28.76 25.00 -17.75
CA HIS A 580 -30.12 25.54 -17.75
C HIS A 580 -31.16 24.53 -17.23
N GLU A 581 -30.78 23.25 -17.11
CA GLU A 581 -31.67 22.18 -16.69
C GLU A 581 -31.67 21.99 -15.17
N VAL A 582 -30.48 21.97 -14.56
CA VAL A 582 -30.35 21.83 -13.09
C VAL A 582 -30.22 23.17 -12.36
N LEU A 583 -30.22 24.29 -13.11
CA LEU A 583 -30.20 25.66 -12.60
C LEU A 583 -28.99 25.98 -11.68
N MET A 584 -27.83 25.38 -11.97
CA MET A 584 -26.57 25.61 -11.25
C MET A 584 -25.36 25.28 -12.15
N PRO A 585 -24.14 25.66 -11.77
CA PRO A 585 -22.95 25.22 -12.49
C PRO A 585 -22.71 23.72 -12.35
N LEU A 586 -22.41 23.09 -13.48
CA LEU A 586 -21.89 21.72 -13.55
C LEU A 586 -20.43 21.66 -13.12
N TRP A 587 -19.68 22.74 -13.36
CA TRP A 587 -18.32 22.90 -12.91
C TRP A 587 -17.95 24.37 -12.78
N SER A 588 -17.01 24.67 -11.88
CA SER A 588 -16.34 25.97 -11.74
C SER A 588 -14.84 25.73 -11.67
N SER A 589 -14.07 26.45 -12.48
CA SER A 589 -12.62 26.31 -12.60
C SER A 589 -11.91 27.63 -12.29
N PHE A 590 -10.92 27.55 -11.42
CA PHE A 590 -10.13 28.70 -10.97
C PHE A 590 -8.72 28.27 -10.56
N THR A 591 -7.80 29.23 -10.47
CA THR A 591 -6.39 28.96 -10.19
C THR A 591 -5.95 29.80 -9.00
N ILE A 592 -5.37 29.14 -8.01
CA ILE A 592 -4.80 29.76 -6.82
C ILE A 592 -3.28 29.74 -6.99
N ASP A 593 -2.69 30.92 -7.16
CA ASP A 593 -1.25 31.08 -7.17
C ASP A 593 -0.64 30.77 -5.79
N LYS A 594 0.67 30.54 -5.72
CA LYS A 594 1.34 30.29 -4.44
C LYS A 594 1.12 31.47 -3.48
N PRO A 595 0.46 31.28 -2.33
CA PRO A 595 0.12 32.39 -1.45
C PRO A 595 1.36 32.89 -0.69
N THR A 596 1.36 34.19 -0.36
CA THR A 596 2.42 34.84 0.42
C THR A 596 2.35 34.50 1.92
N ASN A 597 1.16 34.14 2.42
CA ASN A 597 0.90 33.68 3.78
C ASN A 597 -0.14 32.55 3.81
N LEU A 598 -0.26 31.89 4.95
CA LEU A 598 -1.24 30.81 5.18
C LEU A 598 -2.43 31.23 6.04
N ASP A 599 -2.64 32.53 6.22
CA ASP A 599 -3.81 33.03 6.97
C ASP A 599 -5.10 32.59 6.27
N PRO A 600 -6.16 32.21 7.01
CA PRO A 600 -7.44 31.87 6.38
C PRO A 600 -7.96 33.01 5.51
N LEU A 601 -8.72 32.67 4.45
CA LEU A 601 -9.38 33.69 3.63
C LEU A 601 -10.32 34.56 4.49
N PRO A 602 -10.45 35.87 4.17
CA PRO A 602 -11.38 36.75 4.87
C PRO A 602 -12.83 36.25 4.73
N PRO A 603 -13.76 36.66 5.60
CA PRO A 603 -15.17 36.32 5.42
C PRO A 603 -15.70 36.85 4.07
N VAL A 604 -16.67 36.14 3.51
CA VAL A 604 -17.42 36.63 2.34
C VAL A 604 -18.31 37.79 2.78
N MET A 605 -18.49 38.80 1.92
CA MET A 605 -19.42 39.90 2.15
C MET A 605 -20.80 39.37 2.57
N SER A 606 -21.30 39.85 3.70
CA SER A 606 -22.58 39.43 4.24
C SER A 606 -23.74 40.08 3.48
N ASN A 607 -24.85 39.36 3.37
CA ASN A 607 -26.12 39.84 2.82
C ASN A 607 -25.98 40.48 1.43
N CYS A 608 -25.14 39.89 0.56
CA CYS A 608 -24.99 40.34 -0.81
C CYS A 608 -25.04 39.17 -1.78
N LEU A 609 -26.14 39.09 -2.53
CA LEU A 609 -26.33 38.17 -3.64
C LEU A 609 -27.20 38.85 -4.69
N ARG A 610 -27.00 38.57 -5.98
CA ARG A 610 -27.81 39.17 -7.05
C ARG A 610 -28.00 38.24 -8.24
N ALA A 611 -28.95 38.57 -9.10
CA ALA A 611 -29.16 37.90 -10.37
C ALA A 611 -27.92 38.02 -11.30
N ASP A 612 -27.65 36.99 -12.10
CA ASP A 612 -26.69 37.07 -13.20
C ASP A 612 -27.41 37.58 -14.45
N VAL A 613 -27.08 38.79 -14.90
CA VAL A 613 -27.74 39.44 -16.05
C VAL A 613 -27.55 38.72 -17.39
N ARG A 614 -26.70 37.69 -17.46
CA ARG A 614 -26.50 36.84 -18.64
C ARG A 614 -27.50 35.69 -18.71
N LEU A 615 -28.26 35.47 -17.64
CA LEU A 615 -29.25 34.40 -17.51
C LEU A 615 -30.65 35.00 -17.31
N PRO A 616 -31.69 34.44 -17.96
CA PRO A 616 -33.06 34.87 -17.73
C PRO A 616 -33.61 34.33 -16.40
N GLU A 617 -34.71 34.92 -15.92
CA GLU A 617 -35.33 34.58 -14.63
C GLU A 617 -35.72 33.10 -14.53
N HIS A 618 -36.42 32.57 -15.53
CA HIS A 618 -36.86 31.18 -15.59
C HIS A 618 -35.73 30.13 -15.68
N GLN A 619 -34.47 30.57 -15.90
CA GLN A 619 -33.29 29.70 -15.94
C GLN A 619 -32.31 30.02 -14.80
N SER A 620 -32.76 30.73 -13.77
CA SER A 620 -31.94 31.11 -12.63
C SER A 620 -32.58 30.66 -11.32
N PRO A 621 -31.77 30.19 -10.34
CA PRO A 621 -32.27 29.94 -9.00
C PRO A 621 -32.56 31.27 -8.28
N ARG A 622 -33.51 31.27 -7.34
CA ARG A 622 -33.93 32.47 -6.61
C ARG A 622 -33.50 32.43 -5.14
N CYS A 623 -33.21 33.59 -4.54
CA CYS A 623 -32.74 33.67 -3.15
C CYS A 623 -33.84 33.28 -2.15
N ASP A 624 -35.06 33.76 -2.39
CA ASP A 624 -36.26 33.46 -1.59
C ASP A 624 -36.56 31.95 -1.50
N GLN A 625 -36.24 31.19 -2.55
CA GLN A 625 -36.36 29.72 -2.57
C GLN A 625 -35.41 29.04 -1.58
N PHE A 626 -34.18 29.54 -1.42
CA PHE A 626 -33.23 29.00 -0.44
C PHE A 626 -33.57 29.43 0.99
N GLU A 627 -34.07 30.65 1.18
CA GLU A 627 -34.51 31.14 2.49
C GLU A 627 -35.73 30.38 3.02
N ALA A 628 -36.64 29.97 2.13
CA ALA A 628 -37.80 29.16 2.47
C ALA A 628 -37.42 27.70 2.86
N ALA A 629 -36.23 27.22 2.47
CA ALA A 629 -35.79 25.87 2.75
C ALA A 629 -35.22 25.76 4.18
N SER A 630 -35.92 25.08 5.09
CA SER A 630 -35.49 25.00 6.51
C SER A 630 -34.18 24.24 6.74
N ASN A 631 -33.81 23.33 5.83
CA ASN A 631 -32.71 22.38 6.01
C ASN A 631 -31.57 22.52 4.98
N LEU A 632 -31.67 23.48 4.06
CA LEU A 632 -30.69 23.74 3.01
C LEU A 632 -30.31 25.21 3.03
N THR A 633 -29.13 25.52 2.51
CA THR A 633 -28.66 26.89 2.31
C THR A 633 -27.96 26.97 0.96
N HIS A 634 -27.76 28.18 0.46
CA HIS A 634 -26.94 28.40 -0.71
C HIS A 634 -25.45 28.38 -0.32
N ALA A 635 -24.61 27.92 -1.25
CA ALA A 635 -23.16 28.02 -1.13
C ALA A 635 -22.54 28.26 -2.51
N PHE A 636 -21.32 28.78 -2.52
CA PHE A 636 -20.62 29.15 -3.75
C PHE A 636 -19.67 28.03 -4.20
N LEU A 637 -19.65 27.73 -5.50
CA LEU A 637 -18.68 26.79 -6.08
C LEU A 637 -17.30 27.41 -6.26
N TYR A 638 -17.26 28.67 -6.71
CA TYR A 638 -16.07 29.52 -6.61
C TYR A 638 -16.14 30.37 -5.33
N PRO A 639 -15.12 30.36 -4.46
CA PRO A 639 -15.11 31.13 -3.20
C PRO A 639 -14.98 32.65 -3.46
N PRO A 640 -16.00 33.47 -3.16
CA PRO A 640 -15.94 34.91 -3.48
C PRO A 640 -14.81 35.66 -2.76
N ASN A 641 -14.46 35.20 -1.57
CA ASN A 641 -13.37 35.73 -0.73
C ASN A 641 -11.95 35.35 -1.19
N LEU A 642 -11.81 34.68 -2.32
CA LEU A 642 -10.53 34.50 -3.01
C LEU A 642 -10.16 35.73 -3.88
N SER A 643 -11.13 36.60 -4.16
CA SER A 643 -10.94 37.84 -4.91
C SER A 643 -9.91 38.76 -4.24
N ILE A 644 -9.12 39.46 -5.05
CA ILE A 644 -8.05 40.35 -4.55
C ILE A 644 -8.63 41.65 -4.00
N THR A 645 -9.75 42.11 -4.57
CA THR A 645 -10.44 43.36 -4.20
C THR A 645 -11.89 43.10 -3.83
N GLU A 646 -12.48 44.02 -3.04
CA GLU A 646 -13.92 43.97 -2.70
C GLU A 646 -14.80 44.05 -3.96
N GLU A 647 -14.42 44.85 -4.96
CA GLU A 647 -15.17 44.95 -6.22
C GLU A 647 -15.17 43.65 -7.02
N GLN A 648 -14.04 42.94 -7.07
CA GLN A 648 -13.94 41.63 -7.74
C GLN A 648 -14.80 40.57 -7.05
N GLN A 649 -15.04 40.70 -5.74
CA GLN A 649 -15.90 39.77 -5.02
C GLN A 649 -17.32 39.77 -5.59
N TYR A 650 -17.81 40.90 -6.11
CA TYR A 650 -19.13 40.95 -6.77
C TYR A 650 -19.20 40.05 -8.01
N ASP A 651 -18.10 39.73 -8.69
CA ASP A 651 -18.14 38.81 -9.85
C ASP A 651 -18.56 37.39 -9.45
N ALA A 652 -18.41 37.05 -8.16
CA ALA A 652 -18.75 35.76 -7.58
C ALA A 652 -20.04 35.75 -6.73
N LEU A 653 -20.53 36.93 -6.31
CA LEU A 653 -21.77 37.11 -5.55
C LEU A 653 -23.00 37.18 -6.49
N ILE A 654 -23.14 36.16 -7.33
CA ILE A 654 -24.20 36.03 -8.33
C ILE A 654 -24.86 34.64 -8.26
N MET A 655 -26.16 34.57 -8.59
CA MET A 655 -26.93 33.31 -8.54
C MET A 655 -26.38 32.20 -9.44
N SER A 656 -25.67 32.56 -10.52
CA SER A 656 -25.03 31.58 -11.39
C SER A 656 -23.82 30.89 -10.77
N ASN A 657 -23.34 31.28 -9.57
CA ASN A 657 -22.24 30.62 -8.84
C ASN A 657 -22.76 29.81 -7.63
N VAL A 658 -24.08 29.70 -7.47
CA VAL A 658 -24.71 29.10 -6.29
C VAL A 658 -25.09 27.63 -6.53
N ALA A 659 -24.92 26.80 -5.50
CA ALA A 659 -25.44 25.44 -5.42
C ALA A 659 -26.06 25.14 -4.04
N PRO A 660 -27.08 24.26 -3.94
CA PRO A 660 -27.72 23.91 -2.67
C PRO A 660 -26.80 23.05 -1.79
N MET A 661 -26.56 23.50 -0.55
CA MET A 661 -25.77 22.75 0.43
C MET A 661 -26.49 22.59 1.77
N TYR A 662 -26.37 21.41 2.38
CA TYR A 662 -26.73 21.19 3.78
C TYR A 662 -25.82 22.03 4.69
N PRO A 663 -26.34 22.68 5.74
CA PRO A 663 -25.53 23.48 6.65
C PRO A 663 -24.35 22.74 7.28
N ALA A 664 -24.49 21.43 7.55
CA ALA A 664 -23.42 20.59 8.08
C ALA A 664 -22.29 20.40 7.06
N PHE A 665 -22.63 20.15 5.80
CA PHE A 665 -21.69 19.99 4.69
C PHE A 665 -21.02 21.32 4.33
N LYS A 666 -21.77 22.43 4.32
CA LYS A 666 -21.22 23.77 4.05
C LYS A 666 -20.03 24.09 4.96
N ARG A 667 -20.02 23.63 6.22
CA ARG A 667 -18.86 23.80 7.12
C ARG A 667 -17.60 23.08 6.63
N ILE A 668 -17.75 21.90 6.02
CA ILE A 668 -16.64 21.18 5.38
C ILE A 668 -16.19 21.94 4.14
N TRP A 669 -17.15 22.37 3.31
CA TRP A 669 -16.91 23.15 2.10
C TRP A 669 -16.16 24.46 2.38
N ASP A 670 -16.61 25.23 3.37
CA ASP A 670 -15.99 26.49 3.78
C ASP A 670 -14.57 26.25 4.32
N TYR A 671 -14.33 25.19 5.09
CA TYR A 671 -13.00 24.86 5.60
C TYR A 671 -12.04 24.44 4.47
N LEU A 672 -12.54 23.67 3.50
CA LEU A 672 -11.79 23.34 2.29
C LEU A 672 -11.33 24.62 1.58
N HIS A 673 -12.26 25.51 1.25
CA HIS A 673 -11.96 26.73 0.50
C HIS A 673 -11.09 27.72 1.28
N ASN A 674 -11.47 28.02 2.52
CA ASN A 674 -10.86 29.08 3.30
C ASN A 674 -9.51 28.70 3.91
N THR A 675 -9.20 27.39 4.00
CA THR A 675 -8.00 26.90 4.69
C THR A 675 -7.21 25.90 3.84
N LEU A 676 -7.83 24.80 3.42
CA LEU A 676 -7.08 23.71 2.78
C LEU A 676 -6.57 24.07 1.38
N LEU A 677 -7.37 24.77 0.56
CA LEU A 677 -6.94 25.15 -0.80
C LEU A 677 -5.70 26.06 -0.78
N LYS A 678 -5.63 27.05 0.14
CA LYS A 678 -4.40 27.86 0.33
C LYS A 678 -3.20 27.00 0.73
N LYS A 679 -3.41 26.02 1.62
CA LYS A 679 -2.35 25.09 2.04
C LYS A 679 -1.85 24.26 0.86
N TYR A 680 -2.75 23.70 0.04
CA TYR A 680 -2.38 22.96 -1.16
C TYR A 680 -1.66 23.85 -2.18
N ALA A 681 -2.15 25.07 -2.43
CA ALA A 681 -1.48 26.04 -3.31
C ALA A 681 -0.06 26.38 -2.82
N SER A 682 0.15 26.46 -1.50
CA SER A 682 1.48 26.71 -0.93
C SER A 682 2.43 25.53 -1.14
N ILE A 683 1.96 24.30 -0.88
CA ILE A 683 2.75 23.06 -1.01
C ILE A 683 3.13 22.80 -2.46
N TYR A 684 2.21 23.02 -3.41
CA TYR A 684 2.37 22.65 -4.81
C TYR A 684 2.78 23.79 -5.74
N ASN A 685 3.16 24.95 -5.18
CA ASN A 685 3.54 26.13 -5.97
C ASN A 685 2.43 26.64 -6.90
N GLY A 686 1.22 26.71 -6.36
CA GLY A 686 -0.01 27.04 -7.08
C GLY A 686 -0.75 25.80 -7.56
N ILE A 687 -2.08 25.90 -7.61
CA ILE A 687 -2.99 24.83 -8.02
C ILE A 687 -4.08 25.39 -8.93
N ASN A 688 -4.46 24.62 -9.94
CA ASN A 688 -5.77 24.77 -10.59
C ASN A 688 -6.78 23.91 -9.82
N VAL A 689 -7.99 24.43 -9.67
CA VAL A 689 -9.09 23.82 -8.94
C VAL A 689 -10.29 23.74 -9.85
N VAL A 690 -10.91 22.57 -9.94
CA VAL A 690 -12.23 22.38 -10.57
C VAL A 690 -13.19 21.81 -9.54
N THR A 691 -14.30 22.49 -9.29
CA THR A 691 -15.35 22.06 -8.35
C THR A 691 -16.68 21.91 -9.06
N GLY A 692 -17.57 21.05 -8.58
CA GLY A 692 -18.93 20.95 -9.11
C GLY A 692 -19.81 19.93 -8.38
N PRO A 693 -21.13 19.95 -8.64
CA PRO A 693 -22.08 19.00 -8.09
C PRO A 693 -21.99 17.64 -8.79
N VAL A 694 -22.45 16.60 -8.10
CA VAL A 694 -22.64 15.25 -8.66
C VAL A 694 -24.01 14.73 -8.26
N PHE A 695 -24.69 14.10 -9.21
CA PHE A 695 -25.97 13.42 -9.04
C PHE A 695 -25.78 11.94 -9.35
N ASP A 696 -25.98 11.11 -8.32
CA ASP A 696 -25.78 9.65 -8.32
C ASP A 696 -26.68 9.05 -7.22
N TYR A 697 -27.99 9.21 -7.40
CA TYR A 697 -29.08 8.78 -6.55
C TYR A 697 -29.32 7.28 -6.64
N ASN A 698 -29.07 6.70 -7.81
CA ASN A 698 -29.13 5.26 -8.03
C ASN A 698 -27.84 4.54 -7.59
N TYR A 699 -26.84 5.28 -7.09
CA TYR A 699 -25.59 4.81 -6.50
C TYR A 699 -24.80 3.84 -7.37
N ASP A 700 -24.89 3.99 -8.70
CA ASP A 700 -24.18 3.16 -9.69
C ASP A 700 -22.80 3.72 -10.07
N GLY A 701 -22.42 4.87 -9.52
CA GLY A 701 -21.15 5.54 -9.79
C GLY A 701 -21.09 6.23 -11.15
N ARG A 702 -22.24 6.39 -11.83
CA ARG A 702 -22.41 7.16 -13.05
C ARG A 702 -23.27 8.39 -12.76
N TYR A 703 -23.35 9.27 -13.75
CA TYR A 703 -24.22 10.43 -13.65
C TYR A 703 -25.68 10.00 -13.80
N ASP A 704 -26.57 10.66 -13.07
CA ASP A 704 -28.01 10.52 -13.25
C ASP A 704 -28.55 11.39 -14.39
N SER A 705 -29.53 10.86 -15.11
CA SER A 705 -30.47 11.66 -15.90
C SER A 705 -31.41 12.47 -15.00
N THR A 706 -32.08 13.49 -15.55
CA THR A 706 -33.06 14.30 -14.82
C THR A 706 -34.21 13.49 -14.23
N GLU A 707 -34.56 12.36 -14.85
CA GLU A 707 -35.60 11.43 -14.41
C GLU A 707 -35.17 10.57 -13.21
N GLN A 708 -33.87 10.34 -13.06
CA GLN A 708 -33.28 9.58 -11.97
C GLN A 708 -33.03 10.42 -10.71
N MET A 709 -33.00 11.75 -10.84
CA MET A 709 -32.83 12.67 -9.72
C MET A 709 -34.06 12.66 -8.80
N GLN A 710 -33.84 12.49 -7.49
CA GLN A 710 -34.94 12.22 -6.55
C GLN A 710 -35.23 13.33 -5.54
N LEU A 711 -34.22 14.09 -5.09
CA LEU A 711 -34.42 15.13 -4.09
C LEU A 711 -34.21 16.52 -4.70
N PHE A 712 -35.09 17.43 -4.34
CA PHE A 712 -35.14 18.80 -4.86
C PHE A 712 -35.26 19.79 -3.71
N VAL A 713 -34.78 21.02 -3.92
CA VAL A 713 -35.02 22.13 -3.00
C VAL A 713 -36.55 22.33 -2.89
N PRO A 714 -37.12 22.37 -1.67
CA PRO A 714 -38.58 22.35 -1.48
C PRO A 714 -39.31 23.41 -2.31
N GLY A 715 -40.34 22.98 -3.06
CA GLY A 715 -41.15 23.87 -3.90
C GLY A 715 -40.50 24.31 -5.21
N THR A 716 -39.36 23.72 -5.60
CA THR A 716 -38.63 24.06 -6.83
C THR A 716 -38.26 22.80 -7.63
N ASN A 717 -37.71 23.00 -8.83
CA ASN A 717 -37.09 21.95 -9.66
C ASN A 717 -35.55 21.88 -9.50
N ILE A 718 -34.97 22.56 -8.50
CA ILE A 718 -33.53 22.56 -8.27
C ILE A 718 -33.13 21.26 -7.58
N SER A 719 -32.45 20.36 -8.30
CA SER A 719 -32.00 19.08 -7.76
C SER A 719 -30.92 19.26 -6.69
N ILE A 720 -30.97 18.45 -5.63
CA ILE A 720 -29.94 18.46 -4.57
C ILE A 720 -28.81 17.53 -4.99
N PRO A 721 -27.53 17.96 -5.04
CA PRO A 721 -26.43 17.05 -5.36
C PRO A 721 -26.27 15.96 -4.30
N THR A 722 -25.94 14.73 -4.71
CA THR A 722 -25.60 13.66 -3.77
C THR A 722 -24.16 13.79 -3.26
N HIS A 723 -23.28 14.37 -4.08
CA HIS A 723 -21.89 14.66 -3.75
C HIS A 723 -21.46 15.99 -4.37
N TYR A 724 -20.30 16.49 -3.95
CA TYR A 724 -19.55 17.53 -4.65
C TYR A 724 -18.15 17.03 -4.97
N PHE A 725 -17.71 17.24 -6.21
CA PHE A 725 -16.35 16.89 -6.63
C PHE A 725 -15.41 18.09 -6.50
N VAL A 726 -14.14 17.80 -6.26
CA VAL A 726 -13.03 18.77 -6.22
C VAL A 726 -11.82 18.12 -6.87
N VAL A 727 -11.30 18.70 -7.94
CA VAL A 727 -10.08 18.24 -8.62
C VAL A 727 -9.01 19.31 -8.47
N LEU A 728 -7.93 18.99 -7.78
CA LEU A 728 -6.75 19.82 -7.64
C LEU A 728 -5.72 19.36 -8.65
N THR A 729 -5.18 20.27 -9.45
CA THR A 729 -4.13 19.98 -10.43
C THR A 729 -2.94 20.90 -10.21
N SER A 730 -1.74 20.34 -10.20
CA SER A 730 -0.49 21.10 -10.11
C SER A 730 0.61 20.46 -10.95
N CYS A 731 1.77 21.11 -11.03
CA CYS A 731 2.92 20.53 -11.71
C CYS A 731 3.60 19.49 -10.82
N LYS A 732 3.95 18.31 -11.37
CA LYS A 732 4.70 17.28 -10.61
C LYS A 732 6.05 17.81 -10.13
N ASN A 733 6.68 18.68 -10.92
CA ASN A 733 7.84 19.44 -10.48
C ASN A 733 7.41 20.63 -9.60
N ALA A 734 7.55 20.48 -8.28
CA ALA A 734 7.19 21.52 -7.30
C ALA A 734 7.95 22.85 -7.47
N GLY A 735 9.06 22.88 -8.23
CA GLY A 735 9.78 24.12 -8.57
C GLY A 735 9.08 24.98 -9.62
N GLN A 736 8.12 24.43 -10.38
CA GLN A 736 7.39 25.14 -11.43
C GLN A 736 5.95 25.44 -10.97
N PRO A 737 5.44 26.65 -11.21
CA PRO A 737 4.05 26.94 -10.94
C PRO A 737 3.14 26.24 -11.93
N VAL A 738 1.90 25.93 -11.51
CA VAL A 738 0.91 25.25 -12.36
C VAL A 738 0.68 25.97 -13.70
N SER A 739 0.73 27.31 -13.70
CA SER A 739 0.56 28.15 -14.89
C SER A 739 1.70 28.06 -15.91
N ALA A 740 2.86 27.52 -15.53
CA ALA A 740 4.02 27.34 -16.39
C ALA A 740 4.44 25.86 -16.53
N CYS A 741 3.55 24.93 -16.16
CA CYS A 741 3.86 23.51 -16.22
C CYS A 741 3.89 23.00 -17.67
N GLY A 742 5.09 22.77 -18.20
CA GLY A 742 5.28 22.13 -19.51
C GLY A 742 5.55 20.63 -19.44
N GLY A 743 5.53 20.04 -18.24
CA GLY A 743 5.83 18.62 -17.98
C GLY A 743 4.64 17.86 -17.41
N GLU A 744 4.92 16.79 -16.67
CA GLU A 744 3.88 15.95 -16.04
C GLU A 744 3.08 16.73 -14.98
N LEU A 745 1.77 16.50 -14.99
CA LEU A 745 0.85 16.99 -13.98
C LEU A 745 0.78 16.00 -12.81
N GLN A 746 0.44 16.51 -11.63
CA GLN A 746 -0.01 15.71 -10.50
C GLN A 746 -1.39 16.19 -10.07
N THR A 747 -2.22 15.27 -9.61
CA THR A 747 -3.61 15.56 -9.25
C THR A 747 -3.97 15.01 -7.88
N ALA A 748 -4.93 15.66 -7.23
CA ALA A 748 -5.62 15.15 -6.05
C ALA A 748 -7.11 15.41 -6.23
N SER A 749 -7.92 14.35 -6.20
CA SER A 749 -9.36 14.41 -6.47
C SER A 749 -10.16 13.96 -5.26
N PHE A 750 -11.27 14.64 -5.02
CA PHE A 750 -12.18 14.36 -3.92
C PHE A 750 -13.60 14.24 -4.45
N LEU A 751 -14.35 13.28 -3.94
CA LEU A 751 -15.80 13.19 -4.12
C LEU A 751 -16.43 13.16 -2.73
N LEU A 752 -16.94 14.31 -2.29
CA LEU A 752 -17.37 14.54 -0.92
C LEU A 752 -18.88 14.26 -0.79
N PRO A 753 -19.33 13.34 0.09
CA PRO A 753 -20.74 13.03 0.25
C PRO A 753 -21.50 14.21 0.83
N HIS A 754 -22.56 14.63 0.13
CA HIS A 754 -23.36 15.79 0.50
C HIS A 754 -24.46 15.39 1.49
N ARG A 755 -24.14 15.43 2.79
CA ARG A 755 -25.02 14.95 3.87
C ARG A 755 -25.52 16.05 4.79
N ALA A 756 -26.72 15.83 5.35
CA ALA A 756 -27.36 16.72 6.31
C ALA A 756 -26.66 16.80 7.68
N ASP A 757 -25.81 15.83 7.99
CA ASP A 757 -25.03 15.75 9.22
C ASP A 757 -23.58 15.32 8.95
N ASN A 758 -22.74 15.44 9.98
CA ASN A 758 -21.33 15.01 9.95
C ASN A 758 -21.08 13.81 10.88
N THR A 759 -22.07 12.92 11.03
CA THR A 759 -22.00 11.77 11.97
C THR A 759 -20.98 10.73 11.55
N GLU A 760 -20.60 10.67 10.27
CA GLU A 760 -19.56 9.78 9.73
C GLU A 760 -18.25 9.83 10.52
N ARG A 761 -17.85 11.02 11.00
CA ARG A 761 -16.59 11.23 11.73
C ARG A 761 -16.79 11.65 13.19
N CYS A 762 -17.87 11.21 13.82
CA CYS A 762 -18.08 11.21 15.28
C CYS A 762 -17.59 12.45 16.05
N LYS A 763 -17.96 13.65 15.57
CA LYS A 763 -17.81 14.88 16.35
C LYS A 763 -18.88 14.94 17.44
N LYS A 764 -18.64 14.37 18.63
CA LYS A 764 -19.45 14.71 19.81
C LYS A 764 -19.24 16.18 20.16
N CYS A 765 -20.26 17.00 19.90
CA CYS A 765 -20.54 18.19 20.70
C CYS A 765 -21.07 17.65 22.04
N LEU A 766 -20.32 17.81 23.14
CA LEU A 766 -20.78 17.39 24.45
C LEU A 766 -21.97 18.27 24.87
N THR A 767 -23.18 17.75 24.73
CA THR A 767 -24.33 18.18 25.53
C THR A 767 -24.20 17.52 26.90
N LEU A 768 -23.56 18.19 27.85
CA LEU A 768 -23.69 17.84 29.27
C LEU A 768 -24.67 18.82 29.90
N SER A 769 -25.75 18.23 30.40
CA SER A 769 -26.81 18.83 31.20
C SER A 769 -26.26 19.63 32.38
N ILE A 770 -26.85 20.81 32.55
CA ILE A 770 -26.63 21.80 33.60
C ILE A 770 -26.99 21.16 34.95
N GLU A 771 -26.02 20.77 35.78
CA GLU A 771 -26.17 20.64 37.25
C GLU A 771 -24.84 20.29 37.94
N LEU A 772 -23.77 21.07 37.76
CA LEU A 772 -22.61 21.01 38.66
C LEU A 772 -21.67 22.23 38.54
N LEU A 773 -22.17 23.45 38.68
CA LEU A 773 -21.32 24.65 38.74
C LEU A 773 -21.91 25.72 39.66
N ILE A 774 -22.03 25.38 40.93
CA ILE A 774 -22.01 26.38 42.01
C ILE A 774 -20.93 25.90 42.98
N LEU A 775 -19.81 26.63 42.97
CA LEU A 775 -18.80 26.78 44.02
C LEU A 775 -17.42 26.87 43.37
N LEU A 776 -17.00 28.13 43.16
CA LEU A 776 -15.66 28.69 43.39
C LEU A 776 -15.38 29.81 42.38
N SER A 777 -15.81 31.02 42.76
CA SER A 777 -15.14 32.26 42.39
C SER A 777 -13.82 32.33 43.21
N SER A 778 -12.70 32.94 42.81
CA SER A 778 -12.55 34.35 42.41
C SER A 778 -11.04 34.75 42.25
N TRP A 779 -10.73 35.82 41.49
CA TRP A 779 -9.53 36.73 41.48
C TRP A 779 -8.19 36.17 40.89
N LEU A 780 -7.38 36.81 40.02
CA LEU A 780 -7.20 38.22 39.56
C LEU A 780 -6.42 38.36 38.23
N ALA A 781 -6.72 39.48 37.54
CA ALA A 781 -5.85 40.43 36.81
C ALA A 781 -5.21 40.11 35.45
N ASP A 782 -5.85 40.70 34.42
CA ASP A 782 -5.35 41.60 33.38
C ASP A 782 -3.88 41.54 32.91
N GLY A 783 -3.74 41.24 31.62
CA GLY A 783 -2.68 41.68 30.74
C GLY A 783 -3.26 41.91 29.34
N VAL A 784 -3.40 43.17 28.94
CA VAL A 784 -3.96 43.55 27.63
C VAL A 784 -2.92 43.27 26.54
N ALA A 785 -3.20 42.26 25.72
CA ALA A 785 -2.65 42.10 24.38
C ALA A 785 -3.83 42.17 23.39
N SER A 786 -3.69 42.95 22.33
CA SER A 786 -4.69 43.11 21.27
C SER A 786 -5.26 41.75 20.82
N SER A 787 -6.53 41.47 21.14
CA SER A 787 -7.16 40.18 20.86
C SER A 787 -7.52 40.07 19.39
N LEU A 788 -7.09 38.97 18.76
CA LEU A 788 -7.65 38.52 17.48
C LEU A 788 -9.10 38.09 17.74
N THR A 789 -10.05 38.50 16.90
CA THR A 789 -11.48 38.23 17.12
C THR A 789 -12.05 37.20 16.12
N PHE A 790 -13.23 36.67 16.39
CA PHE A 790 -14.01 35.80 15.51
C PHE A 790 -15.51 36.08 15.71
N GLU A 791 -16.30 35.94 14.65
CA GLU A 791 -17.71 36.29 14.67
C GLU A 791 -18.59 35.10 15.08
N VAL A 792 -19.58 35.36 15.93
CA VAL A 792 -20.52 34.36 16.44
C VAL A 792 -21.92 34.95 16.44
N THR A 793 -22.90 34.21 15.95
CA THR A 793 -24.31 34.60 16.06
C THR A 793 -24.77 34.43 17.51
N ASP A 794 -25.24 35.51 18.14
CA ASP A 794 -25.79 35.49 19.50
C ASP A 794 -27.06 34.61 19.51
N PRO A 795 -27.10 33.52 20.29
CA PRO A 795 -28.20 32.56 20.25
C PRO A 795 -29.51 33.11 20.84
N MET A 796 -29.48 34.24 21.55
CA MET A 796 -30.66 34.88 22.14
C MET A 796 -31.26 35.96 21.22
N THR A 797 -30.43 36.67 20.47
CA THR A 797 -30.85 37.82 19.66
C THR A 797 -30.73 37.60 18.15
N GLY A 798 -30.01 36.58 17.70
CA GLY A 798 -29.76 36.29 16.28
C GLY A 798 -28.77 37.24 15.61
N ASN A 799 -28.25 38.24 16.32
CA ASN A 799 -27.32 39.23 15.78
C ASN A 799 -25.87 38.73 15.82
N PRO A 800 -25.02 39.14 14.85
CA PRO A 800 -23.60 38.84 14.88
C PRO A 800 -22.90 39.57 16.04
N LEU A 801 -22.04 38.82 16.74
CA LEU A 801 -21.25 39.29 17.88
C LEU A 801 -19.77 38.97 17.63
N LEU A 802 -18.90 39.96 17.83
CA LEU A 802 -17.45 39.78 17.76
C LEU A 802 -16.90 39.23 19.10
N CYS A 803 -16.39 38.02 19.07
CA CYS A 803 -15.79 37.33 20.23
C CYS A 803 -14.25 37.34 20.15
N ASP A 804 -13.58 37.44 21.29
CA ASP A 804 -12.13 37.31 21.38
C ASP A 804 -11.69 35.85 21.14
N ARG A 805 -10.67 35.62 20.31
CA ARG A 805 -10.00 34.30 20.19
C ARG A 805 -9.15 34.02 21.41
N CYS A 806 -8.97 32.75 21.71
CA CYS A 806 -8.09 32.25 22.72
C CYS A 806 -6.64 32.19 22.22
N PRO A 807 -5.66 32.66 23.02
CA PRO A 807 -4.25 32.60 22.64
C PRO A 807 -3.76 31.14 22.52
N PRO A 808 -2.64 30.92 21.80
CA PRO A 808 -1.89 29.65 21.88
C PRO A 808 -1.69 29.24 23.33
N GLY A 809 -1.78 27.95 23.64
CA GLY A 809 -1.76 27.49 25.03
C GLY A 809 -3.14 27.29 25.65
N THR A 810 -4.20 27.77 25.00
CA THR A 810 -5.54 27.83 25.58
C THR A 810 -6.63 27.46 24.56
N PHE A 811 -7.78 27.01 25.02
CA PHE A 811 -8.95 26.71 24.19
C PHE A 811 -10.17 27.49 24.68
N LEU A 812 -11.17 27.63 23.80
CA LEU A 812 -12.42 28.33 24.11
C LEU A 812 -13.31 27.47 25.00
N ARG A 813 -13.30 27.78 26.30
CA ARG A 813 -14.11 27.09 27.30
C ARG A 813 -15.55 27.54 27.25
N ALA A 814 -15.79 28.84 27.13
CA ALA A 814 -17.12 29.41 26.96
C ALA A 814 -17.11 30.52 25.92
N ARG A 815 -18.13 30.53 25.06
CA ARG A 815 -18.30 31.55 24.02
C ARG A 815 -18.67 32.90 24.65
N CYS A 816 -18.34 33.98 23.94
CA CYS A 816 -18.78 35.31 24.34
C CYS A 816 -20.31 35.48 24.13
N SER A 817 -20.89 36.45 24.83
CA SER A 817 -22.27 36.91 24.71
C SER A 817 -22.29 38.44 24.71
N SER A 818 -23.42 39.05 24.41
CA SER A 818 -23.60 40.51 24.43
C SER A 818 -23.11 41.22 25.72
N ILE A 819 -22.98 40.48 26.83
CA ILE A 819 -22.55 41.01 28.14
C ILE A 819 -21.29 40.34 28.73
N LYS A 820 -20.75 39.29 28.10
CA LYS A 820 -19.56 38.57 28.59
C LYS A 820 -18.59 38.26 27.45
N LYS A 821 -17.30 38.54 27.66
CA LYS A 821 -16.23 38.19 26.71
C LYS A 821 -15.99 36.67 26.64
N SER A 822 -15.25 36.22 25.63
CA SER A 822 -14.84 34.83 25.48
C SER A 822 -14.05 34.35 26.71
N GLU A 823 -14.36 33.16 27.20
CA GLU A 823 -13.61 32.53 28.29
C GLU A 823 -12.67 31.48 27.72
N CYS A 824 -11.36 31.71 27.90
CA CYS A 824 -10.32 30.79 27.48
C CYS A 824 -9.79 30.02 28.69
N ALA A 825 -9.51 28.74 28.50
CA ALA A 825 -8.91 27.87 29.51
C ALA A 825 -7.60 27.25 29.00
N PRO A 826 -6.61 27.02 29.86
CA PRO A 826 -5.34 26.42 29.46
C PRO A 826 -5.53 24.99 28.95
N CYS A 827 -4.69 24.60 27.99
CA CYS A 827 -4.70 23.23 27.49
C CYS A 827 -4.34 22.23 28.61
N PRO A 828 -5.13 21.15 28.76
CA PRO A 828 -4.78 20.09 29.70
C PRO A 828 -3.51 19.36 29.26
N GLN A 829 -2.82 18.73 30.21
CA GLN A 829 -1.58 17.99 29.96
C GLN A 829 -1.77 16.95 28.84
N GLY A 830 -0.84 16.92 27.88
CA GLY A 830 -0.95 16.05 26.70
C GLY A 830 -1.83 16.59 25.58
N SER A 831 -2.14 17.89 25.61
CA SER A 831 -2.79 18.61 24.51
C SER A 831 -2.22 20.02 24.33
N PHE A 832 -2.40 20.59 23.14
CA PHE A 832 -1.83 21.87 22.76
C PHE A 832 -2.73 22.67 21.79
N THR A 833 -2.43 23.96 21.64
CA THR A 833 -2.92 24.82 20.56
C THR A 833 -1.82 25.81 20.16
N GLU A 834 -1.32 25.71 18.93
CA GLU A 834 -0.18 26.53 18.47
C GLU A 834 -0.56 27.94 18.02
N LEU A 835 -1.84 28.16 17.71
CA LEU A 835 -2.33 29.39 17.10
C LEU A 835 -3.49 29.96 17.91
N TRP A 836 -3.75 31.26 17.71
CA TRP A 836 -4.95 31.91 18.23
C TRP A 836 -6.19 31.23 17.67
N ASN A 837 -7.05 30.75 18.56
CA ASN A 837 -8.08 29.78 18.22
C ASN A 837 -9.42 30.12 18.87
N TYR A 838 -10.48 29.49 18.37
CA TYR A 838 -11.83 29.55 18.95
C TYR A 838 -12.38 28.13 19.16
N ILE A 839 -11.48 27.15 19.28
CA ILE A 839 -11.82 25.73 19.33
C ILE A 839 -12.22 25.32 20.74
N GLY A 840 -13.22 24.46 20.88
CA GLY A 840 -13.79 24.06 22.17
C GLY A 840 -12.93 23.10 23.00
N ARG A 841 -11.75 22.70 22.52
CA ARG A 841 -10.77 21.81 23.19
C ARG A 841 -9.42 21.88 22.49
N CYS A 842 -8.34 21.62 23.21
CA CYS A 842 -7.00 21.56 22.64
C CYS A 842 -6.77 20.30 21.79
N LEU A 843 -5.81 20.38 20.86
CA LEU A 843 -5.38 19.28 20.01
C LEU A 843 -4.54 18.30 20.83
N ARG A 844 -4.70 17.00 20.64
CA ARG A 844 -3.90 16.01 21.37
C ARG A 844 -2.48 16.03 20.85
N CYS A 845 -1.49 16.02 21.74
CA CYS A 845 -0.08 15.99 21.34
C CYS A 845 0.24 14.73 20.54
N ALA A 846 1.07 14.88 19.51
CA ALA A 846 1.62 13.78 18.75
C ALA A 846 2.43 12.81 19.64
N VAL A 847 2.52 11.56 19.22
CA VAL A 847 3.36 10.53 19.84
C VAL A 847 4.44 10.15 18.84
N CYS A 848 5.70 10.20 19.26
CA CYS A 848 6.81 9.84 18.38
C CYS A 848 6.71 8.37 17.96
N GLY A 849 6.85 8.14 16.66
CA GLY A 849 6.74 6.84 16.04
C GLY A 849 7.90 5.90 16.38
N ARG A 850 7.90 4.73 15.76
CA ARG A 850 8.97 3.73 15.94
C ARG A 850 10.32 4.32 15.50
N ASN A 851 11.35 4.11 16.31
CA ASN A 851 12.70 4.64 16.11
C ASN A 851 12.82 6.17 16.10
N GLN A 852 11.84 6.89 16.65
CA GLN A 852 11.92 8.32 16.93
C GLN A 852 12.11 8.57 18.43
N VAL A 853 12.69 9.71 18.76
CA VAL A 853 12.76 10.29 20.10
C VAL A 853 12.09 11.65 20.09
N VAL A 854 11.64 12.06 21.26
CA VAL A 854 11.08 13.38 21.45
C VAL A 854 12.20 14.40 21.33
N LYS A 855 12.18 15.19 20.26
CA LYS A 855 13.08 16.34 20.06
C LYS A 855 12.65 17.51 20.93
N LYS A 856 11.35 17.76 20.93
CA LYS A 856 10.71 18.80 21.74
C LYS A 856 9.45 18.23 22.35
N GLU A 857 9.37 18.26 23.67
CA GLU A 857 8.16 17.84 24.37
C GLU A 857 6.99 18.75 24.03
N CYS A 858 5.80 18.17 24.10
CA CYS A 858 4.58 18.92 23.90
C CYS A 858 4.39 19.93 25.04
N THR A 859 4.03 21.15 24.69
CA THR A 859 3.61 22.20 25.62
C THR A 859 2.15 22.56 25.35
N ALA A 860 1.53 23.37 26.22
CA ALA A 860 0.15 23.81 25.96
C ALA A 860 0.02 24.56 24.63
N ASP A 861 1.10 25.16 24.14
CA ASP A 861 1.16 26.03 22.97
C ASP A 861 2.01 25.47 21.81
N SER A 862 2.54 24.25 21.91
CA SER A 862 3.26 23.61 20.80
C SER A 862 3.16 22.11 20.82
N ASP A 863 3.01 21.51 19.64
CA ASP A 863 2.97 20.06 19.50
C ASP A 863 4.31 19.42 19.85
N ARG A 864 4.27 18.12 20.16
CA ARG A 864 5.46 17.30 20.27
C ARG A 864 6.15 17.21 18.92
N GLN A 865 7.44 17.57 18.89
CA GLN A 865 8.29 17.34 17.73
C GLN A 865 9.15 16.09 17.94
N CYS A 866 9.25 15.28 16.90
CA CYS A 866 9.95 14.01 16.91
C CYS A 866 11.16 14.06 15.97
N GLU A 867 12.25 13.42 16.36
CA GLU A 867 13.42 13.21 15.50
C GLU A 867 13.83 11.76 15.52
N CYS A 868 14.56 11.31 14.50
CA CYS A 868 15.05 9.94 14.47
C CYS A 868 16.07 9.69 15.58
N LYS A 869 16.00 8.51 16.19
CA LYS A 869 17.00 8.03 17.14
C LYS A 869 18.38 8.00 16.48
N GLN A 870 19.42 8.15 17.29
CA GLN A 870 20.80 7.97 16.82
C GLN A 870 20.97 6.61 16.11
N GLY A 871 21.62 6.62 14.94
CA GLY A 871 21.75 5.46 14.06
C GLY A 871 20.58 5.28 13.08
N TYR A 872 19.63 6.22 13.03
CA TYR A 872 18.51 6.24 12.10
C TYR A 872 18.38 7.63 11.44
N PHE A 873 17.86 7.68 10.23
CA PHE A 873 17.49 8.90 9.52
C PHE A 873 16.07 8.83 8.98
N TYR A 874 15.46 10.00 8.82
CA TYR A 874 14.11 10.13 8.29
C TYR A 874 14.16 9.97 6.77
N ARG A 875 13.43 9.00 6.24
CA ARG A 875 13.26 8.87 4.79
C ARG A 875 11.85 9.26 4.40
N GLN A 876 11.75 10.33 3.62
CA GLN A 876 10.48 10.94 3.23
C GLN A 876 9.59 9.98 2.42
N ASP A 877 10.19 9.12 1.58
CA ASP A 877 9.47 8.13 0.76
C ASP A 877 8.71 7.08 1.59
N TYR A 878 9.06 6.89 2.87
CA TYR A 878 8.47 5.89 3.77
C TYR A 878 7.83 6.52 5.01
N ASP A 879 7.89 7.85 5.13
CA ASP A 879 7.42 8.62 6.29
C ASP A 879 7.89 8.07 7.66
N MET A 880 9.09 7.48 7.72
CA MET A 880 9.62 6.86 8.94
C MET A 880 11.15 6.91 9.08
N CYS A 881 11.62 6.66 10.31
CA CYS A 881 13.03 6.55 10.64
C CYS A 881 13.60 5.18 10.29
N VAL A 882 14.50 5.15 9.32
CA VAL A 882 15.20 3.95 8.85
C VAL A 882 16.63 3.94 9.36
N ARG A 883 17.20 2.76 9.61
CA ARG A 883 18.56 2.62 10.15
C ARG A 883 19.58 3.12 9.12
N HIS A 884 20.62 3.80 9.59
CA HIS A 884 21.74 4.22 8.74
C HIS A 884 22.41 3.00 8.09
N ARG A 885 22.81 3.18 6.84
CA ARG A 885 23.59 2.21 6.06
C ARG A 885 24.91 1.94 6.75
N GLU A 886 25.23 0.66 6.94
CA GLU A 886 26.56 0.26 7.40
C GLU A 886 27.52 0.16 6.21
N CYS A 887 28.68 0.79 6.33
CA CYS A 887 29.74 0.67 5.34
C CYS A 887 30.43 -0.68 5.52
N PRO A 888 30.41 -1.55 4.49
CA PRO A 888 30.99 -2.88 4.59
C PRO A 888 32.53 -2.81 4.69
N SER A 889 33.15 -3.86 5.23
CA SER A 889 34.62 -3.99 5.25
C SER A 889 35.20 -3.81 3.85
N GLY A 890 36.22 -2.94 3.72
CA GLY A 890 36.65 -2.38 2.44
C GLY A 890 36.24 -0.91 2.24
N GLN A 891 35.25 -0.43 2.99
CA GLN A 891 34.67 0.91 2.89
C GLN A 891 34.59 1.57 4.27
N GLY A 892 34.76 2.88 4.29
CA GLY A 892 34.55 3.72 5.47
C GLY A 892 33.42 4.71 5.24
N ALA A 893 32.86 5.24 6.34
CA ALA A 893 31.90 6.33 6.30
C ALA A 893 32.59 7.61 5.79
N LEU A 894 32.21 8.04 4.58
CA LEU A 894 32.65 9.30 3.99
C LEU A 894 31.95 10.47 4.71
N THR A 895 30.62 10.35 4.83
CA THR A 895 29.79 11.23 5.64
C THR A 895 28.97 10.37 6.60
N LYS A 896 28.96 10.76 7.88
CA LYS A 896 28.18 10.05 8.91
C LYS A 896 26.72 10.44 8.79
N GLY A 897 25.81 9.48 8.91
CA GLY A 897 24.39 9.74 8.88
C GLY A 897 23.92 10.68 9.99
N THR A 898 22.91 11.50 9.69
CA THR A 898 22.20 12.39 10.64
C THR A 898 20.76 11.91 10.83
N ALA A 899 19.94 12.61 11.62
CA ALA A 899 18.53 12.28 11.75
C ALA A 899 17.73 12.48 10.44
N GLU A 900 18.33 13.13 9.43
CA GLU A 900 17.71 13.48 8.16
C GLU A 900 18.43 12.87 6.94
N LYS A 901 19.67 12.40 7.10
CA LYS A 901 20.49 11.87 5.99
C LYS A 901 21.12 10.54 6.34
N ASP A 902 21.18 9.63 5.36
CA ASP A 902 21.85 8.34 5.49
C ASP A 902 23.38 8.50 5.60
N THR A 903 24.05 7.44 6.06
CA THR A 903 25.52 7.32 5.96
C THR A 903 25.91 7.08 4.50
N GLU A 904 26.86 7.87 4.00
CA GLU A 904 27.49 7.63 2.69
C GLU A 904 28.80 6.88 2.87
N CYS A 905 28.97 5.80 2.11
CA CYS A 905 30.14 4.93 2.19
C CYS A 905 31.07 5.16 1.00
N SER A 906 32.37 5.20 1.26
CA SER A 906 33.42 5.27 0.24
C SER A 906 34.41 4.13 0.40
N VAL A 907 34.88 3.58 -0.72
CA VAL A 907 35.98 2.60 -0.73
C VAL A 907 37.23 3.25 -0.13
N CYS A 908 37.93 2.50 0.72
CA CYS A 908 39.19 2.97 1.30
C CYS A 908 40.23 3.21 0.21
N SER A 909 40.87 4.39 0.25
CA SER A 909 41.93 4.76 -0.69
C SER A 909 43.17 3.90 -0.50
N GLU A 910 44.06 3.84 -1.50
CA GLU A 910 45.34 3.16 -1.36
C GLU A 910 46.08 3.62 -0.10
N GLY A 911 46.64 2.66 0.65
CA GLY A 911 47.27 2.90 1.95
C GLY A 911 46.30 2.93 3.14
N SER A 912 45.01 2.68 2.95
CA SER A 912 44.01 2.64 4.04
C SER A 912 43.08 1.43 3.95
N PHE A 913 42.44 1.09 5.08
CA PHE A 913 41.54 -0.05 5.20
C PHE A 913 40.37 0.18 6.17
N SER A 914 39.36 -0.68 6.05
CA SER A 914 38.28 -0.84 7.04
C SER A 914 37.98 -2.33 7.20
N ASP A 915 38.24 -2.86 8.39
CA ASP A 915 38.12 -4.29 8.70
C ASP A 915 36.77 -4.68 9.33
N ILE A 916 35.88 -3.72 9.52
CA ILE A 916 34.57 -3.91 10.13
C ILE A 916 33.42 -3.42 9.24
N SER A 917 32.19 -3.80 9.60
CA SER A 917 30.97 -3.17 9.08
C SER A 917 30.55 -2.07 10.04
N SER A 918 30.52 -0.81 9.60
CA SER A 918 30.15 0.32 10.48
C SER A 918 29.53 1.47 9.70
N ALA A 919 28.47 2.06 10.26
CA ALA A 919 27.84 3.26 9.72
C ALA A 919 28.59 4.56 10.09
N HIS A 920 29.66 4.49 10.89
CA HIS A 920 30.29 5.68 11.48
C HIS A 920 31.82 5.69 11.43
N GLN A 921 32.46 4.57 11.05
CA GLN A 921 33.91 4.46 11.08
C GLN A 921 34.51 4.81 9.71
N ASN A 922 35.48 5.72 9.73
CA ASN A 922 36.24 6.10 8.54
C ASN A 922 37.33 5.04 8.26
N CYS A 923 37.90 5.05 7.07
CA CYS A 923 39.05 4.21 6.74
C CYS A 923 40.27 4.57 7.61
N THR A 924 40.96 3.55 8.11
CA THR A 924 42.18 3.65 8.92
C THR A 924 43.40 3.53 8.02
N GLN A 925 44.47 4.29 8.26
CA GLN A 925 45.72 4.14 7.51
C GLN A 925 46.41 2.81 7.84
N HIS A 926 47.04 2.19 6.85
CA HIS A 926 47.84 0.98 7.03
C HIS A 926 49.04 1.25 7.93
N LYS A 927 49.43 0.27 8.74
CA LYS A 927 50.69 0.28 9.49
C LYS A 927 51.87 0.43 8.53
N ASN A 928 52.79 1.32 8.89
CA ASN A 928 54.10 1.43 8.27
C ASN A 928 55.08 0.51 9.01
N CYS A 929 55.42 -0.64 8.43
CA CYS A 929 56.30 -1.61 9.07
C CYS A 929 57.72 -1.05 9.33
N SER A 930 58.17 -0.12 8.49
CA SER A 930 59.51 0.48 8.55
C SER A 930 59.72 1.33 9.80
N ASP A 931 58.68 2.02 10.28
CA ASP A 931 58.75 2.93 11.44
C ASP A 931 58.98 2.16 12.77
N ALA A 932 58.73 0.84 12.77
CA ALA A 932 58.93 -0.05 13.91
C ALA A 932 60.15 -0.98 13.77
N GLY A 933 60.98 -0.82 12.72
CA GLY A 933 62.09 -1.72 12.43
C GLY A 933 61.64 -3.13 12.00
N LEU A 934 60.44 -3.27 11.43
CA LEU A 934 59.83 -4.53 11.01
C LEU A 934 59.72 -4.59 9.48
N GLN A 935 59.69 -5.79 8.90
CA GLN A 935 59.53 -5.99 7.46
C GLN A 935 58.06 -6.32 7.10
N SER A 936 57.54 -5.77 6.00
CA SER A 936 56.17 -6.05 5.56
C SER A 936 56.10 -7.41 4.86
N VAL A 937 55.46 -8.40 5.50
CA VAL A 937 55.32 -9.77 4.97
C VAL A 937 54.02 -10.00 4.24
N LEU A 938 53.02 -9.15 4.48
CA LEU A 938 51.80 -9.08 3.68
C LEU A 938 51.37 -7.63 3.54
N ARG A 939 51.33 -7.14 2.31
CA ARG A 939 50.83 -5.79 2.00
C ARG A 939 49.36 -5.67 2.39
N GLY A 940 49.00 -4.59 3.08
CA GLY A 940 47.62 -4.25 3.43
C GLY A 940 46.73 -4.09 2.19
N SER A 941 45.43 -4.30 2.37
CA SER A 941 44.41 -4.09 1.34
C SER A 941 43.29 -3.19 1.87
N THR A 942 42.27 -2.91 1.08
CA THR A 942 41.15 -2.06 1.53
C THR A 942 40.39 -2.62 2.74
N TRP A 943 40.53 -3.91 3.07
CA TRP A 943 39.78 -4.58 4.13
C TRP A 943 40.63 -5.17 5.26
N HIS A 944 41.96 -5.11 5.17
CA HIS A 944 42.86 -5.50 6.26
C HIS A 944 44.14 -4.68 6.25
N ASP A 945 44.73 -4.54 7.43
CA ASP A 945 45.99 -3.85 7.64
C ASP A 945 47.20 -4.59 7.01
N SER A 946 48.31 -3.89 6.87
CA SER A 946 49.61 -4.51 6.57
C SER A 946 50.06 -5.40 7.73
N VAL A 947 50.56 -6.60 7.40
CA VAL A 947 51.15 -7.51 8.41
C VAL A 947 52.66 -7.33 8.39
N CYS A 948 53.21 -7.03 9.57
CA CYS A 948 54.63 -6.76 9.75
C CYS A 948 55.28 -7.90 10.54
N ALA A 949 56.48 -8.32 10.15
CA ALA A 949 57.25 -9.35 10.84
C ALA A 949 58.56 -8.80 11.40
N ASN A 950 58.98 -9.36 12.53
CA ASN A 950 60.34 -9.23 13.03
C ASN A 950 61.16 -10.42 12.50
N CYS A 951 62.01 -10.19 11.50
CA CYS A 951 62.82 -11.25 10.91
C CYS A 951 63.83 -11.88 11.89
N GLN A 952 64.13 -11.26 13.04
CA GLN A 952 64.98 -11.85 14.08
C GLN A 952 64.26 -12.95 14.90
N GLN A 953 62.93 -12.92 14.92
CA GLN A 953 62.08 -13.88 15.63
C GLN A 953 61.16 -14.55 14.61
N LEU A 954 61.74 -15.35 13.71
CA LEU A 954 60.99 -16.12 12.71
C LEU A 954 59.90 -16.96 13.40
N LYS A 955 58.64 -16.62 13.12
CA LYS A 955 57.46 -17.41 13.48
C LYS A 955 56.95 -18.13 12.23
N ASP A 956 56.19 -19.20 12.44
CA ASP A 956 55.44 -19.88 11.38
C ASP A 956 54.52 -18.87 10.65
N GLY A 957 54.46 -18.91 9.31
CA GLY A 957 53.65 -17.99 8.53
C GLY A 957 52.15 -17.98 8.91
N ALA A 958 51.65 -19.07 9.47
CA ALA A 958 50.28 -19.17 9.98
C ALA A 958 50.04 -18.33 11.23
N GLU A 959 51.09 -18.02 12.01
CA GLU A 959 51.00 -17.19 13.21
C GLU A 959 50.72 -15.71 12.85
N TYR A 960 51.32 -15.22 11.76
CA TYR A 960 51.07 -13.88 11.22
C TYR A 960 49.66 -13.74 10.63
N LEU A 961 49.07 -14.83 10.15
CA LEU A 961 47.72 -14.82 9.56
C LEU A 961 46.62 -14.54 10.61
N LYS A 962 46.90 -14.74 11.90
CA LYS A 962 45.96 -14.44 12.99
C LYS A 962 45.46 -13.00 12.97
N GLU A 963 46.28 -12.06 12.48
CA GLU A 963 45.93 -10.64 12.38
C GLU A 963 44.87 -10.35 11.31
N ILE A 964 44.68 -11.23 10.32
CA ILE A 964 43.77 -10.98 9.18
C ILE A 964 42.57 -11.94 9.11
N ILE A 965 42.62 -13.09 9.79
CA ILE A 965 41.55 -14.09 9.74
C ILE A 965 40.19 -13.51 10.21
N PRO A 966 40.10 -12.74 11.32
CA PRO A 966 38.84 -12.12 11.73
C PRO A 966 38.22 -11.25 10.63
N SER A 967 39.03 -10.38 10.01
CA SER A 967 38.60 -9.47 8.93
C SER A 967 38.29 -10.22 7.64
N PHE A 968 38.97 -11.34 7.38
CA PHE A 968 38.72 -12.20 6.22
C PHE A 968 37.29 -12.75 6.22
N PHE A 969 36.79 -13.21 7.37
CA PHE A 969 35.43 -13.74 7.51
C PHE A 969 34.34 -12.65 7.49
N ILE A 970 34.70 -11.39 7.77
CA ILE A 970 33.80 -10.23 7.61
C ILE A 970 33.70 -9.86 6.12
N HIS A 971 34.86 -9.71 5.46
CA HIS A 971 34.92 -9.22 4.08
C HIS A 971 34.37 -10.24 3.07
N HIS A 972 34.72 -11.52 3.20
CA HIS A 972 34.33 -12.57 2.24
C HIS A 972 32.94 -13.18 2.52
N LYS A 973 32.04 -12.41 3.15
CA LYS A 973 30.64 -12.74 3.52
C LYS A 973 30.23 -14.19 3.28
N MET A 974 30.31 -15.03 4.32
CA MET A 974 29.93 -16.43 4.24
C MET A 974 28.47 -16.67 4.68
N ASN A 975 27.77 -17.55 3.96
CA ASN A 975 26.45 -18.03 4.36
C ASN A 975 26.48 -18.54 5.83
N ILE A 976 25.51 -18.12 6.65
CA ILE A 976 25.48 -18.45 8.09
C ILE A 976 25.49 -19.96 8.36
N LYS A 977 24.89 -20.80 7.50
CA LYS A 977 24.95 -22.27 7.60
C LYS A 977 26.36 -22.81 7.32
N ARG A 978 27.12 -22.16 6.45
CA ARG A 978 28.54 -22.50 6.21
C ARG A 978 29.40 -22.05 7.38
N LEU A 979 29.22 -20.81 7.86
CA LEU A 979 29.95 -20.29 9.01
C LEU A 979 29.73 -21.14 10.28
N ARG A 980 28.48 -21.58 10.53
CA ARG A 980 28.15 -22.55 11.59
C ARG A 980 28.91 -23.86 11.44
N ARG A 981 28.99 -24.40 10.21
CA ARG A 981 29.76 -25.63 9.93
C ARG A 981 31.25 -25.44 10.15
N ILE A 982 31.81 -24.29 9.78
CA ILE A 982 33.22 -23.95 10.02
C ILE A 982 33.48 -23.94 11.52
N VAL A 983 32.70 -23.17 12.29
CA VAL A 983 32.83 -23.07 13.76
C VAL A 983 32.71 -24.43 14.45
N LEU A 984 31.84 -25.31 13.97
CA LEU A 984 31.70 -26.69 14.50
C LEU A 984 32.91 -27.59 14.20
N GLN A 985 33.69 -27.26 13.18
CA GLN A 985 34.85 -28.05 12.73
C GLN A 985 36.18 -27.45 13.19
N LEU A 986 36.18 -26.28 13.84
CA LEU A 986 37.39 -25.69 14.41
C LEU A 986 37.95 -26.59 15.53
N PRO A 987 39.27 -26.90 15.52
CA PRO A 987 39.91 -27.67 16.59
C PRO A 987 39.79 -26.97 17.95
N SER A 988 39.54 -27.72 19.03
CA SER A 988 39.57 -27.24 20.42
C SER A 988 40.69 -27.93 21.19
N GLU A 989 41.40 -27.21 22.07
CA GLU A 989 42.47 -27.78 22.92
C GLU A 989 41.98 -28.91 23.85
N ASP A 990 40.71 -28.89 24.27
CA ASP A 990 40.14 -29.87 25.23
C ASP A 990 39.44 -31.08 24.59
N GLY A 991 39.44 -31.20 23.25
CA GLY A 991 38.73 -32.28 22.53
C GLY A 991 37.20 -32.26 22.67
N ARG A 992 36.62 -31.25 23.32
CA ARG A 992 35.17 -31.06 23.45
C ARG A 992 34.62 -30.39 22.20
N LYS A 993 33.69 -31.06 21.49
CA LYS A 993 32.94 -30.44 20.39
C LYS A 993 32.08 -29.28 20.91
N PRO A 994 31.99 -28.14 20.21
CA PRO A 994 31.10 -27.05 20.61
C PRO A 994 29.65 -27.56 20.69
N ARG A 995 29.01 -27.47 21.86
CA ARG A 995 27.56 -27.73 21.99
C ARG A 995 26.78 -26.58 21.33
N GLU A 996 25.81 -26.97 20.50
CA GLU A 996 24.78 -26.18 19.82
C GLU A 996 25.21 -24.84 19.17
N SER A 997 25.22 -24.83 17.83
CA SER A 997 25.35 -23.63 16.99
C SER A 997 24.12 -23.37 16.11
N LEU A 998 23.06 -24.18 16.23
CA LEU A 998 21.88 -24.16 15.36
C LEU A 998 21.01 -22.90 15.51
N GLY A 999 21.20 -22.12 16.58
CA GLY A 999 20.50 -20.85 16.84
C GLY A 999 21.36 -19.57 16.75
N LEU A 1000 22.69 -19.67 16.56
CA LEU A 1000 23.58 -18.50 16.70
C LEU A 1000 23.54 -17.55 15.50
N HIS A 1001 23.51 -16.24 15.74
CA HIS A 1001 23.55 -15.20 14.70
C HIS A 1001 24.99 -14.93 14.22
N PHE A 1002 25.16 -14.19 13.12
CA PHE A 1002 26.48 -13.94 12.49
C PHE A 1002 27.51 -13.34 13.45
N SER A 1003 27.11 -12.37 14.28
CA SER A 1003 27.99 -11.72 15.27
C SER A 1003 28.54 -12.70 16.30
N GLU A 1004 27.72 -13.63 16.78
CA GLU A 1004 28.12 -14.66 17.75
C GLU A 1004 29.05 -15.70 17.12
N LEU A 1005 28.78 -16.08 15.86
CA LEU A 1005 29.64 -16.99 15.11
C LEU A 1005 30.99 -16.36 14.81
N HIS A 1006 31.01 -15.08 14.44
CA HIS A 1006 32.22 -14.31 14.22
C HIS A 1006 33.03 -14.15 15.52
N SER A 1007 32.37 -13.83 16.63
CA SER A 1007 33.01 -13.79 17.96
C SER A 1007 33.68 -15.12 18.34
N ARG A 1008 33.04 -16.25 18.04
CA ARG A 1008 33.64 -17.59 18.25
C ARG A 1008 34.87 -17.83 17.38
N ILE A 1009 34.85 -17.36 16.13
CA ILE A 1009 36.02 -17.44 15.24
C ILE A 1009 37.15 -16.58 15.81
N CYS A 1010 36.87 -15.33 16.23
CA CYS A 1010 37.88 -14.46 16.85
C CYS A 1010 38.50 -15.09 18.10
N SER A 1011 37.67 -15.66 18.99
CA SER A 1011 38.11 -16.34 20.20
C SER A 1011 38.95 -17.59 19.92
N TRP A 1012 38.63 -18.32 18.85
CA TRP A 1012 39.43 -19.45 18.41
C TRP A 1012 40.76 -18.99 17.82
N VAL A 1013 40.77 -17.99 16.94
CA VAL A 1013 42.00 -17.45 16.32
C VAL A 1013 42.98 -16.95 17.37
N SER A 1014 42.50 -16.29 18.43
CA SER A 1014 43.37 -15.79 19.50
C SER A 1014 44.05 -16.89 20.33
N SER A 1015 43.49 -18.10 20.35
CA SER A 1015 44.00 -19.24 21.14
C SER A 1015 44.59 -20.38 20.30
N ALA A 1016 44.36 -20.40 18.99
CA ALA A 1016 44.80 -21.46 18.10
C ALA A 1016 46.33 -21.50 17.91
N THR A 1017 46.91 -22.69 17.78
CA THR A 1017 48.32 -22.87 17.42
C THR A 1017 48.55 -22.65 15.92
N ALA A 1018 49.79 -22.34 15.50
CA ALA A 1018 50.13 -22.18 14.08
C ALA A 1018 49.72 -23.40 13.22
N ALA A 1019 49.94 -24.61 13.72
CA ALA A 1019 49.52 -25.84 13.06
C ALA A 1019 47.99 -25.97 12.90
N GLN A 1020 47.20 -25.45 13.84
CA GLN A 1020 45.74 -25.40 13.73
C GLN A 1020 45.28 -24.36 12.71
N ILE A 1021 45.96 -23.20 12.63
CA ILE A 1021 45.68 -22.18 11.61
C ILE A 1021 46.01 -22.70 10.21
N GLN A 1022 47.08 -23.49 10.04
CA GLN A 1022 47.42 -24.12 8.75
C GLN A 1022 46.33 -25.09 8.24
N GLN A 1023 45.51 -25.66 9.13
CA GLN A 1023 44.39 -26.53 8.76
C GLN A 1023 43.12 -25.76 8.37
N LEU A 1024 43.06 -24.44 8.61
CA LEU A 1024 41.86 -23.63 8.39
C LEU A 1024 41.41 -23.61 6.91
N PRO A 1025 42.30 -23.47 5.90
CA PRO A 1025 41.89 -23.55 4.50
C PRO A 1025 41.17 -24.87 4.18
N ASP A 1026 41.66 -26.00 4.67
CA ASP A 1026 41.03 -27.31 4.46
C ASP A 1026 39.66 -27.41 5.13
N ILE A 1027 39.53 -26.90 6.36
CA ILE A 1027 38.26 -26.83 7.07
C ILE A 1027 37.25 -25.99 6.28
N VAL A 1028 37.66 -24.81 5.80
CA VAL A 1028 36.83 -23.94 4.97
C VAL A 1028 36.40 -24.65 3.68
N ASN A 1029 37.33 -25.37 3.02
CA ASN A 1029 37.03 -26.12 1.79
C ASN A 1029 35.99 -27.22 2.01
N ARG A 1030 36.12 -28.01 3.09
CA ARG A 1030 35.17 -29.09 3.44
C ARG A 1030 33.73 -28.60 3.69
N THR A 1031 33.54 -27.31 3.96
CA THR A 1031 32.21 -26.70 4.10
C THR A 1031 31.59 -26.24 2.78
N GLY A 1032 32.31 -26.38 1.65
CA GLY A 1032 31.90 -25.97 0.32
C GLY A 1032 32.22 -24.50 0.00
N ALA A 1033 33.21 -23.90 0.67
CA ALA A 1033 33.69 -22.54 0.44
C ALA A 1033 35.08 -22.55 -0.24
N THR A 1034 35.21 -23.26 -1.37
CA THR A 1034 36.48 -23.53 -2.07
C THR A 1034 37.22 -22.25 -2.47
N ALA A 1035 36.55 -21.26 -3.07
CA ALA A 1035 37.17 -19.99 -3.44
C ALA A 1035 37.72 -19.19 -2.23
N ALA A 1036 37.06 -19.28 -1.06
CA ALA A 1036 37.55 -18.65 0.16
C ALA A 1036 38.75 -19.42 0.75
N SER A 1037 38.71 -20.76 0.68
CA SER A 1037 39.84 -21.61 1.05
C SER A 1037 41.09 -21.30 0.22
N GLU A 1038 40.95 -21.21 -1.11
CA GLU A 1038 42.05 -20.89 -2.03
C GLU A 1038 42.66 -19.51 -1.72
N LYS A 1039 41.84 -18.49 -1.46
CA LYS A 1039 42.31 -17.15 -1.07
C LYS A 1039 43.07 -17.18 0.26
N LEU A 1040 42.59 -17.95 1.23
CA LEU A 1040 43.26 -18.10 2.53
C LEU A 1040 44.60 -18.83 2.37
N GLN A 1041 44.62 -19.91 1.59
CA GLN A 1041 45.83 -20.67 1.28
C GLN A 1041 46.86 -19.82 0.53
N SER A 1042 46.42 -19.02 -0.44
CA SER A 1042 47.28 -18.10 -1.19
C SER A 1042 47.96 -17.08 -0.27
N LYS A 1043 47.24 -16.54 0.73
CA LYS A 1043 47.82 -15.62 1.71
C LYS A 1043 48.85 -16.30 2.62
N ILE A 1044 48.59 -17.53 3.06
CA ILE A 1044 49.57 -18.35 3.81
C ILE A 1044 50.85 -18.54 2.98
N ASN A 1045 50.70 -18.96 1.73
CA ASN A 1045 51.84 -19.20 0.84
C ASN A 1045 52.62 -17.91 0.57
N SER A 1046 51.95 -16.78 0.39
CA SER A 1046 52.59 -15.48 0.17
C SER A 1046 53.43 -15.04 1.36
N ILE A 1047 52.92 -15.21 2.59
CA ILE A 1047 53.67 -14.89 3.82
C ILE A 1047 54.88 -15.82 3.94
N GLN A 1048 54.69 -17.13 3.73
CA GLN A 1048 55.75 -18.11 3.85
C GLN A 1048 56.88 -17.89 2.82
N ALA A 1049 56.52 -17.57 1.59
CA ALA A 1049 57.48 -17.24 0.54
C ALA A 1049 58.30 -15.99 0.91
N HIS A 1050 57.64 -14.92 1.39
CA HIS A 1050 58.33 -13.70 1.79
C HIS A 1050 59.28 -13.92 2.98
N LEU A 1051 58.84 -14.68 4.01
CA LEU A 1051 59.68 -15.04 5.15
C LEU A 1051 60.91 -15.86 4.72
N THR A 1052 60.77 -16.74 3.74
CA THR A 1052 61.88 -17.59 3.23
C THR A 1052 62.85 -16.80 2.35
N GLU A 1053 62.35 -15.89 1.53
CA GLU A 1053 63.15 -15.17 0.55
C GLU A 1053 63.86 -13.94 1.13
N HIS A 1054 63.21 -13.21 2.05
CA HIS A 1054 63.69 -11.90 2.51
C HIS A 1054 64.14 -11.89 3.98
N CYS A 1055 63.46 -12.60 4.89
CA CYS A 1055 63.89 -12.70 6.29
C CYS A 1055 65.00 -13.74 6.49
N HIS A 1056 64.98 -14.87 5.76
CA HIS A 1056 65.96 -15.94 5.91
C HIS A 1056 67.36 -15.56 5.38
N SER A 1057 67.43 -14.67 4.37
CA SER A 1057 68.68 -14.11 3.84
C SER A 1057 69.36 -13.13 4.79
N GLU A 1058 68.61 -12.36 5.58
CA GLU A 1058 69.17 -11.43 6.59
C GLU A 1058 69.80 -12.17 7.77
N ILE A 1059 69.24 -13.32 8.18
CA ILE A 1059 69.79 -14.16 9.26
C ILE A 1059 71.12 -14.80 8.84
N LEU A 1060 71.19 -15.34 7.62
CA LEU A 1060 72.44 -15.91 7.09
C LEU A 1060 73.49 -14.84 6.72
N GLY A 1061 73.08 -13.60 6.45
CA GLY A 1061 73.98 -12.48 6.19
C GLY A 1061 74.71 -11.94 7.44
N ASN A 1062 74.11 -12.08 8.62
CA ASN A 1062 74.73 -11.67 9.89
C ASN A 1062 75.71 -12.72 10.46
N ASP A 1063 75.68 -13.97 10.00
CA ASP A 1063 76.64 -15.02 10.39
C ASP A 1063 77.94 -14.99 9.55
N ILE A 1064 78.11 -14.05 8.60
CA ILE A 1064 79.32 -13.92 7.75
C ILE A 1064 80.20 -12.70 8.17
N LEU A 1065 79.82 -11.96 9.20
CA LEU A 1065 80.65 -10.92 9.82
C LEU A 1065 80.70 -11.09 11.35
N SER A 1066 81.27 -12.22 11.80
CA SER A 1066 81.82 -12.40 13.15
C SER A 1066 83.24 -12.94 13.09
#